data_AF-A0A4P5Y8U8-F1
#
_entry.id   AF-A0A4P5Y8U8-F1
#
_cell.length_a   1.000
_cell.length_b   1.000
_cell.length_c   1.000
_cell.angle_alpha   90.00
_cell.angle_beta   90.00
_cell.angle_gamma   90.00
#
_symmetry.space_group_name_H-M   'P 1'
#
loop_
_entity.id
_entity.type
_entity.pdbx_description
1 polymer ?
#
loop_
_entity_poly.entity_id
_entity_poly.type
_entity_poly.pdbx_seq_one_letter_code
_entity_poly.pdbx_strand_id
1 'polypeptide(L)'
;MSARRIDGKALAEERRTVLAETVRGLAVRGIRPCLAAVTVRADQAWERYVRNQASACAAVGIIHREQHCPAQASDSDLAEAIEALNADPEVHGIIVQSPLPAGIDDRAAKALIAPGKDVEAVGPARLGQLLAGVPGPAPCTAVAAVELARRALLEIHGTRDFTGIEAVVVGASTIVGRPVAQLLLNAGATPTICHIGTRDLAEHTRKADLLIVAVGKAGLISASQVKPGAIVVDVGINRVIGPDGVAKTVGDVADDVWEVAGALTPVPGGVGAMTTTILLEATASAAAHGDHRPNLDAAAVRRLLGPAASGLESRLAERIARLIGGHLAAGGATVASALERRLASGVTIFDGAMGSELIARGVAPDQVVRAPLDHPDLVLAIHRAYREAGAEIATAATFAANRWRLGDRDTALRAASAGVRLARQAAAGSGAQGSAPQLVLGAIGPCGRAVGAEIAASEVEDAAGELALAMADAGADGLVLETMQSTAEAVAALAGCRRATSLPVIACRSIERDDPAEIAEFARAMESGGATGIGVNCAAGPRAMRAVVARLAASTRLPVLARPNAGFPEAVGASDPAGPGWRYHLRPAWLVDNAKAYVASGVAAVGGCCGVAPTHIAALATALSGAARITPGTAPEDAAAAAHADLIAADRVAVGHPLLARRDRLAVVGSVPARLPAGIAAAALRRLTGAGADAVALSSLWPGSPQGARLAARLRHTRDQTGAPAVLELSGGTSLRAAQDALIAAGLLGIDLVLVDQGGAPASTSAERASALDLVALTTRLAAGRDLAGSRLDAPIPLTCGVRLSGGAASGELIGLPALVSAGTAFVVLPPTYEPARFRALMTALDFGANALPIFAEVLLLSDPALAEELDNELPALSVPQRLKDLLAADPGADAAGVLKFLRHWRSRLAGVWISLADERTAPAEAVLRAVRAFTPV
;
A
#
# COMPACT_ATOMS: atom_id res chain seq x y z
N MET A 1 34.53 23.42 47.27
CA MET A 1 35.45 22.54 46.51
C MET A 1 35.33 22.95 45.06
N SER A 2 36.43 23.13 44.33
CA SER A 2 36.36 23.53 42.91
C SER A 2 35.78 22.39 42.06
N ALA A 3 34.94 22.72 41.08
CA ALA A 3 34.27 21.77 40.20
C ALA A 3 35.28 20.95 39.39
N ARG A 4 34.98 19.67 39.18
CA ARG A 4 35.79 18.81 38.31
C ARG A 4 35.69 19.30 36.87
N ARG A 5 36.85 19.53 36.24
CA ARG A 5 36.92 19.95 34.84
C ARG A 5 36.51 18.79 33.90
N ILE A 6 35.50 19.02 33.07
CA ILE A 6 35.10 18.10 32.00
C ILE A 6 35.90 18.44 30.75
N ASP A 7 37.04 17.76 30.56
CA ASP A 7 38.00 18.09 29.49
C ASP A 7 37.56 17.56 28.12
N GLY A 8 36.89 18.42 27.35
CA GLY A 8 36.45 18.09 26.00
C GLY A 8 37.59 17.95 25.00
N LYS A 9 38.73 18.61 25.22
CA LYS A 9 39.90 18.47 24.33
C LYS A 9 40.52 17.08 24.48
N ALA A 10 40.68 16.61 25.71
CA ALA A 10 41.21 15.27 26.00
C ALA A 10 40.29 14.18 25.43
N LEU A 11 38.96 14.30 25.65
CA LEU A 11 38.01 13.34 25.09
C LEU A 11 37.98 13.36 23.56
N ALA A 12 38.13 14.54 22.94
CA ALA A 12 38.18 14.65 21.49
C ALA A 12 39.42 13.97 20.89
N GLU A 13 40.55 14.00 21.60
CA GLU A 13 41.80 13.34 21.19
C GLU A 13 41.73 11.81 21.35
N GLU A 14 41.16 11.34 22.47
CA GLU A 14 40.85 9.92 22.69
C GLU A 14 39.99 9.37 21.53
N ARG A 15 38.89 10.07 21.22
CA ARG A 15 37.97 9.67 20.15
C ARG A 15 38.59 9.73 18.75
N ARG A 16 39.40 10.76 18.46
CA ARG A 16 40.13 10.84 17.17
C ARG A 16 41.11 9.70 16.97
N THR A 17 41.73 9.19 18.04
CA THR A 17 42.63 8.03 17.98
C THR A 17 41.87 6.78 17.53
N VAL A 18 40.71 6.51 18.15
CA VAL A 18 39.82 5.41 17.77
C VAL A 18 39.25 5.60 16.35
N LEU A 19 38.91 6.85 16.00
CA LEU A 19 38.42 7.17 14.67
C LEU A 19 39.48 6.89 13.59
N ALA A 20 40.75 7.24 13.82
CA ALA A 20 41.84 6.98 12.89
C ALA A 20 42.04 5.47 12.64
N GLU A 21 41.83 4.62 13.64
CA GLU A 21 41.78 3.16 13.47
C GLU A 21 40.60 2.73 12.60
N THR A 22 39.42 3.29 12.87
CA THR A 22 38.20 3.00 12.12
C THR A 22 38.36 3.36 10.65
N VAL A 23 38.88 4.56 10.36
CA VAL A 23 39.11 5.05 9.00
C VAL A 23 40.16 4.21 8.27
N ARG A 24 41.23 3.76 8.95
CA ARG A 24 42.18 2.81 8.38
C ARG A 24 41.50 1.48 8.02
N GLY A 25 40.61 0.98 8.87
CA GLY A 25 39.83 -0.22 8.58
C GLY A 25 38.92 -0.07 7.34
N LEU A 26 38.31 1.11 7.18
CA LEU A 26 37.52 1.44 5.98
C LEU A 26 38.38 1.51 4.73
N ALA A 27 39.57 2.10 4.81
CA ALA A 27 40.49 2.21 3.69
C ALA A 27 40.94 0.83 3.16
N VAL A 28 41.15 -0.16 4.03
CA VAL A 28 41.43 -1.56 3.63
C VAL A 28 40.28 -2.17 2.84
N ARG A 29 39.04 -1.75 3.12
CA ARG A 29 37.83 -2.17 2.39
C ARG A 29 37.57 -1.36 1.11
N GLY A 30 38.50 -0.49 0.72
CA GLY A 30 38.36 0.38 -0.45
C GLY A 30 37.46 1.61 -0.22
N ILE A 31 37.05 1.87 1.03
CA ILE A 31 36.17 3.00 1.37
C ILE A 31 37.04 4.14 1.93
N ARG A 32 36.96 5.32 1.31
CA ARG A 32 37.66 6.53 1.77
C ARG A 32 36.64 7.58 2.17
N PRO A 33 36.38 7.78 3.48
CA PRO A 33 35.41 8.78 3.91
C PRO A 33 35.79 10.17 3.40
N CYS A 34 34.80 10.94 2.98
CA CYS A 34 34.98 12.30 2.47
C CYS A 34 33.94 13.25 3.07
N LEU A 35 34.42 14.33 3.67
CA LEU A 35 33.62 15.46 4.14
C LEU A 35 33.77 16.63 3.14
N ALA A 36 32.66 17.07 2.57
CA ALA A 36 32.60 18.25 1.73
C ALA A 36 32.08 19.46 2.53
N ALA A 37 32.86 20.53 2.57
CA ALA A 37 32.49 21.80 3.18
C ALA A 37 32.07 22.80 2.09
N VAL A 38 30.79 23.16 2.08
CA VAL A 38 30.21 24.18 1.19
C VAL A 38 30.34 25.54 1.85
N THR A 39 30.91 26.49 1.13
CA THR A 39 31.18 27.84 1.63
C THR A 39 30.69 28.88 0.63
N VAL A 40 30.09 29.97 1.12
CA VAL A 40 29.72 31.13 0.31
C VAL A 40 30.57 32.32 0.76
N ARG A 41 31.28 32.96 -0.17
CA ARG A 41 32.32 33.93 0.17
C ARG A 41 31.75 35.29 0.57
N ALA A 42 31.37 35.44 1.84
CA ALA A 42 31.13 36.74 2.45
C ALA A 42 31.72 36.76 3.88
N ASP A 43 32.96 37.23 3.99
CA ASP A 43 33.68 37.53 5.25
C ASP A 43 34.33 36.35 6.01
N GLN A 44 35.50 36.61 6.62
CA GLN A 44 36.51 35.63 7.12
C GLN A 44 36.08 34.74 8.31
N ALA A 45 34.81 34.78 8.74
CA ALA A 45 34.37 34.20 10.00
C ALA A 45 34.46 32.66 10.05
N TRP A 46 34.20 31.97 8.93
CA TRP A 46 34.22 30.51 8.85
C TRP A 46 35.57 29.92 8.39
N GLU A 47 36.49 30.71 7.82
CA GLU A 47 37.78 30.22 7.28
C GLU A 47 38.64 29.50 8.32
N ARG A 48 38.56 29.93 9.59
CA ARG A 48 39.25 29.25 10.69
C ARG A 48 38.62 27.89 10.98
N TYR A 49 37.30 27.76 10.88
CA TYR A 49 36.60 26.50 11.12
C TYR A 49 36.87 25.49 10.00
N VAL A 50 36.82 25.92 8.75
CA VAL A 50 37.15 25.07 7.58
C VAL A 50 38.61 24.58 7.64
N ARG A 51 39.57 25.46 7.96
CA ARG A 51 40.97 25.04 8.17
C ARG A 51 41.13 24.03 9.31
N ASN A 52 40.41 24.22 10.42
CA ASN A 52 40.44 23.27 11.53
C ASN A 52 39.81 21.93 11.14
N GLN A 53 38.72 21.93 10.37
CA GLN A 53 38.11 20.71 9.83
C GLN A 53 39.05 19.98 8.89
N ALA A 54 39.71 20.69 7.97
CA ALA A 54 40.70 20.11 7.06
C ALA A 54 41.86 19.45 7.84
N SER A 55 42.41 20.14 8.84
CA SER A 55 43.48 19.61 9.69
C SER A 55 43.03 18.37 10.48
N ALA A 56 41.82 18.41 11.05
CA ALA A 56 41.27 17.29 11.80
C ALA A 56 40.94 16.08 10.90
N CYS A 57 40.42 16.31 9.69
CA CYS A 57 40.20 15.28 8.67
C CYS A 57 41.52 14.59 8.30
N ALA A 58 42.55 15.37 8.00
CA ALA A 58 43.87 14.87 7.64
C ALA A 58 44.48 14.01 8.75
N ALA A 59 44.32 14.41 10.03
CA ALA A 59 44.83 13.67 11.17
C ALA A 59 44.22 12.27 11.34
N VAL A 60 42.98 12.05 10.88
CA VAL A 60 42.29 10.76 10.98
C VAL A 60 42.17 10.02 9.65
N GLY A 61 42.65 10.61 8.54
CA GLY A 61 42.62 10.00 7.20
C GLY A 61 41.31 10.19 6.43
N ILE A 62 40.48 11.16 6.81
CA ILE A 62 39.26 11.54 6.07
C ILE A 62 39.63 12.55 4.98
N ILE A 63 39.06 12.41 3.79
CA ILE A 63 39.23 13.38 2.70
C ILE A 63 38.39 14.62 3.03
N HIS A 64 38.99 15.80 2.94
CA HIS A 64 38.28 17.06 3.09
C HIS A 64 38.23 17.78 1.75
N ARG A 65 37.02 18.06 1.26
CA ARG A 65 36.79 18.75 -0.01
C ARG A 65 36.11 20.09 0.25
N GLU A 66 36.64 21.15 -0.31
CA GLU A 66 36.07 22.48 -0.15
C GLU A 66 35.33 22.89 -1.43
N GLN A 67 34.02 23.09 -1.31
CA GLN A 67 33.17 23.59 -2.39
C GLN A 67 32.93 25.09 -2.17
N HIS A 68 33.53 25.92 -3.00
CA HIS A 68 33.46 27.38 -2.88
C HIS A 68 32.42 27.95 -3.85
N CYS A 69 31.38 28.55 -3.31
CA CYS A 69 30.40 29.34 -4.05
C CYS A 69 30.83 30.83 -4.08
N PRO A 70 30.60 31.54 -5.20
CA PRO A 70 30.94 32.95 -5.31
C PRO A 70 30.18 33.82 -4.31
N ALA A 71 30.71 35.01 -4.00
CA ALA A 71 30.09 35.95 -3.06
C ALA A 71 28.67 36.38 -3.46
N GLN A 72 28.39 36.38 -4.77
CA GLN A 72 27.10 36.72 -5.37
C GLN A 72 26.21 35.50 -5.63
N ALA A 73 26.54 34.33 -5.06
CA ALA A 73 25.75 33.11 -5.25
C ALA A 73 24.29 33.33 -4.82
N SER A 74 23.37 32.94 -5.69
CA SER A 74 21.94 32.85 -5.40
C SER A 74 21.62 31.56 -4.64
N ASP A 75 20.38 31.46 -4.12
CA ASP A 75 19.85 30.20 -3.57
C ASP A 75 19.97 29.05 -4.59
N SER A 76 19.82 29.34 -5.89
CA SER A 76 19.92 28.36 -6.97
C SER A 76 21.36 27.85 -7.16
N ASP A 77 22.36 28.75 -7.08
CA ASP A 77 23.77 28.35 -7.23
C ASP A 77 24.22 27.48 -6.05
N LEU A 78 23.73 27.80 -4.85
CA LEU A 78 23.98 27.00 -3.66
C LEU A 78 23.25 25.65 -3.72
N ALA A 79 22.02 25.63 -4.23
CA ALA A 79 21.26 24.40 -4.44
C ALA A 79 21.98 23.46 -5.42
N GLU A 80 22.42 23.97 -6.58
CA GLU A 80 23.14 23.18 -7.59
C GLU A 80 24.45 22.60 -7.01
N ALA A 81 25.20 23.38 -6.23
CA ALA A 81 26.41 22.89 -5.56
C ALA A 81 26.12 21.77 -4.56
N ILE A 82 25.04 21.88 -3.78
CA ILE A 82 24.62 20.86 -2.81
C ILE A 82 24.10 19.61 -3.53
N GLU A 83 23.32 19.76 -4.59
CA GLU A 83 22.81 18.65 -5.41
C GLU A 83 23.93 17.88 -6.10
N ALA A 84 24.94 18.58 -6.64
CA ALA A 84 26.13 17.94 -7.20
C ALA A 84 26.87 17.11 -6.14
N LEU A 85 27.01 17.63 -4.91
CA LEU A 85 27.60 16.90 -3.78
C LEU A 85 26.74 15.73 -3.32
N ASN A 86 25.41 15.86 -3.35
CA ASN A 86 24.48 14.77 -3.04
C ASN A 86 24.62 13.63 -4.05
N ALA A 87 24.77 13.94 -5.33
CA ALA A 87 24.91 12.96 -6.40
C ALA A 87 26.29 12.27 -6.41
N ASP A 88 27.32 12.88 -5.83
CA ASP A 88 28.69 12.39 -5.87
C ASP A 88 28.93 11.20 -4.90
N PRO A 89 29.15 9.97 -5.38
CA PRO A 89 29.35 8.79 -4.52
C PRO A 89 30.66 8.83 -3.72
N GLU A 90 31.63 9.69 -4.08
CA GLU A 90 32.86 9.86 -3.32
C GLU A 90 32.66 10.77 -2.10
N VAL A 91 31.56 11.55 -2.05
CA VAL A 91 31.20 12.44 -0.93
C VAL A 91 30.26 11.75 0.04
N HIS A 92 30.65 11.66 1.30
CA HIS A 92 29.93 10.91 2.33
C HIS A 92 29.28 11.82 3.39
N GLY A 93 29.85 13.00 3.62
CA GLY A 93 29.30 14.03 4.48
C GLY A 93 29.33 15.38 3.78
N ILE A 94 28.27 16.18 3.96
CA ILE A 94 28.17 17.55 3.47
C ILE A 94 27.91 18.45 4.67
N ILE A 95 28.61 19.57 4.75
CA ILE A 95 28.35 20.65 5.70
C ILE A 95 28.27 21.98 4.96
N VAL A 96 27.21 22.75 5.22
CA VAL A 96 27.06 24.12 4.71
C VAL A 96 27.50 25.08 5.82
N GLN A 97 28.56 25.84 5.57
CA GLN A 97 29.16 26.72 6.57
C GLN A 97 28.30 27.97 6.78
N SER A 98 27.85 28.18 8.02
CA SER A 98 27.08 29.36 8.44
C SER A 98 27.98 30.39 9.15
N PRO A 99 27.63 31.69 9.15
CA PRO A 99 26.45 32.28 8.52
C PRO A 99 26.63 32.43 7.00
N LEU A 100 25.53 32.24 6.26
CA LEU A 100 25.47 32.56 4.84
C LEU A 100 25.24 34.07 4.64
N PRO A 101 25.62 34.64 3.47
CA PRO A 101 25.35 36.05 3.16
C PRO A 101 23.88 36.43 3.32
N ALA A 102 23.63 37.71 3.60
CA ALA A 102 22.27 38.24 3.70
C ALA A 102 21.53 38.06 2.37
N GLY A 103 20.39 37.36 2.41
CA GLY A 103 19.55 37.05 1.24
C GLY A 103 19.48 35.56 0.89
N ILE A 104 20.38 34.72 1.43
CA ILE A 104 20.36 33.26 1.26
C ILE A 104 19.72 32.62 2.49
N ASP A 105 18.76 31.71 2.28
CA ASP A 105 18.11 30.99 3.39
C ASP A 105 18.95 29.77 3.83
N ASP A 106 19.65 29.92 4.96
CA ASP A 106 20.44 28.86 5.62
C ASP A 106 19.64 27.58 5.89
N ARG A 107 18.35 27.70 6.23
CA ARG A 107 17.49 26.53 6.47
C ARG A 107 17.14 25.83 5.17
N ALA A 108 16.82 26.59 4.12
CA ALA A 108 16.54 26.03 2.81
C ALA A 108 17.78 25.29 2.27
N ALA A 109 18.96 25.90 2.35
CA ALA A 109 20.22 25.27 1.94
C ALA A 109 20.47 23.95 2.68
N LYS A 110 20.33 23.93 4.01
CA LYS A 110 20.51 22.71 4.82
C LYS A 110 19.45 21.65 4.53
N ALA A 111 18.24 22.03 4.13
CA ALA A 111 17.18 21.10 3.75
C ALA A 111 17.44 20.36 2.43
N LEU A 112 18.31 20.91 1.57
CA LEU A 112 18.71 20.26 0.32
C LEU A 112 19.73 19.14 0.53
N ILE A 113 20.42 19.09 1.67
CA ILE A 113 21.40 18.05 1.95
C ILE A 113 20.68 16.70 2.08
N ALA A 114 21.09 15.70 1.31
CA ALA A 114 20.52 14.36 1.40
C ALA A 114 20.67 13.83 2.84
N PRO A 115 19.63 13.22 3.44
CA PRO A 115 19.69 12.80 4.84
C PRO A 115 20.90 11.90 5.14
N GLY A 116 21.24 11.00 4.22
CA GLY A 116 22.42 10.12 4.33
C GLY A 116 23.77 10.85 4.44
N LYS A 117 23.87 12.06 3.89
CA LYS A 117 25.08 12.90 3.87
C LYS A 117 25.02 14.10 4.83
N ASP A 118 23.88 14.36 5.47
CA ASP A 118 23.74 15.37 6.53
C ASP A 118 24.40 14.89 7.83
N VAL A 119 25.73 15.00 7.85
CA VAL A 119 26.60 14.56 8.97
C VAL A 119 26.66 15.58 10.11
N GLU A 120 26.26 16.82 9.84
CA GLU A 120 26.00 17.80 10.89
C GLU A 120 24.63 17.57 11.55
N ALA A 121 23.71 16.88 10.85
CA ALA A 121 22.39 16.47 11.30
C ALA A 121 21.47 17.64 11.69
N VAL A 122 21.62 18.77 11.00
CA VAL A 122 20.87 20.02 11.23
C VAL A 122 19.76 20.23 10.20
N GLY A 123 19.66 19.37 9.18
CA GLY A 123 18.59 19.40 8.20
C GLY A 123 17.24 18.94 8.80
N PRO A 124 16.09 19.39 8.26
CA PRO A 124 14.76 19.05 8.78
C PRO A 124 14.50 17.54 8.86
N ALA A 125 14.99 16.76 7.89
CA ALA A 125 14.82 15.31 7.87
C ALA A 125 15.52 14.62 9.07
N ARG A 126 16.76 15.00 9.39
CA ARG A 126 17.50 14.46 10.53
C ARG A 126 16.92 14.91 11.86
N LEU A 127 16.52 16.18 11.96
CA LEU A 127 15.83 16.69 13.15
C LEU A 127 14.48 15.99 13.38
N GLY A 128 13.74 15.69 12.31
CA GLY A 128 12.49 14.92 12.38
C GLY A 128 12.70 13.49 12.87
N GLN A 129 13.74 12.82 12.38
CA GLN A 129 14.13 11.48 12.85
C GLN A 129 14.51 11.47 14.34
N LEU A 130 15.31 12.44 14.78
CA LEU A 130 15.68 12.60 16.18
C LEU A 130 14.44 12.80 17.09
N LEU A 131 13.50 13.65 16.66
CA LEU A 131 12.26 13.92 17.38
C LEU A 131 11.38 12.67 17.47
N ALA A 132 11.31 11.88 16.40
CA ALA A 132 10.58 10.62 16.37
C ALA A 132 11.25 9.49 17.19
N GLY A 133 12.38 9.77 17.86
CA GLY A 133 13.12 8.77 18.63
C GLY A 133 13.85 7.75 17.77
N VAL A 134 14.00 8.01 16.46
CA VAL A 134 14.72 7.12 15.55
C VAL A 134 16.22 7.19 15.86
N PRO A 135 16.88 6.07 16.18
CA PRO A 135 18.32 6.05 16.43
C PRO A 135 19.08 6.50 15.17
N GLY A 136 19.99 7.46 15.32
CA GLY A 136 20.78 7.96 14.19
C GLY A 136 21.64 9.18 14.55
N PRO A 137 22.32 9.77 13.57
CA PRO A 137 23.04 11.03 13.73
C PRO A 137 22.11 12.14 14.27
N ALA A 138 22.67 12.98 15.13
CA ALA A 138 22.01 14.14 15.72
C ALA A 138 22.98 15.32 15.71
N PRO A 139 22.50 16.57 15.84
CA PRO A 139 23.33 17.77 15.77
C PRO A 139 24.64 17.63 16.54
N CYS A 140 25.77 17.82 15.85
CA CYS A 140 27.09 17.48 16.36
C CYS A 140 27.42 18.18 17.70
N THR A 141 27.01 19.43 17.86
CA THR A 141 27.16 20.20 19.11
C THR A 141 26.27 19.65 20.23
N ALA A 142 25.07 19.19 19.92
CA ALA A 142 24.17 18.57 20.89
C ALA A 142 24.70 17.22 21.38
N VAL A 143 25.18 16.38 20.45
CA VAL A 143 25.83 15.11 20.78
C VAL A 143 27.08 15.36 21.62
N ALA A 144 27.92 16.34 21.26
CA ALA A 144 29.10 16.70 22.04
C ALA A 144 28.75 17.10 23.49
N ALA A 145 27.70 17.89 23.69
CA ALA A 145 27.23 18.28 25.02
C ALA A 145 26.77 17.07 25.85
N VAL A 146 25.99 16.17 25.26
CA VAL A 146 25.49 14.95 25.93
C VAL A 146 26.62 13.97 26.23
N GLU A 147 27.61 13.82 25.34
CA GLU A 147 28.76 12.94 25.56
C GLU A 147 29.67 13.45 26.67
N LEU A 148 29.85 14.77 26.79
CA LEU A 148 30.58 15.38 27.90
C LEU A 148 29.82 15.20 29.22
N ALA A 149 28.50 15.37 29.22
CA ALA A 149 27.67 15.07 30.39
C ALA A 149 27.76 13.59 30.79
N ARG A 150 27.70 12.68 29.82
CA ARG A 150 27.85 11.23 30.04
C ARG A 150 29.23 10.88 30.59
N ARG A 151 30.28 11.55 30.13
CA ARG A 151 31.64 11.38 30.68
C ARG A 151 31.71 11.84 32.12
N ALA A 152 31.11 12.99 32.44
CA ALA A 152 31.05 13.49 33.81
C ALA A 152 30.26 12.56 34.74
N LEU A 153 29.10 12.06 34.30
CA LEU A 153 28.32 11.06 35.06
C LEU A 153 29.14 9.80 35.36
N LEU A 154 29.88 9.28 34.38
CA LEU A 154 30.73 8.11 34.58
C LEU A 154 31.82 8.38 35.62
N GLU A 155 32.42 9.56 35.53
CA GLU A 155 33.54 9.94 36.37
C GLU A 155 33.16 10.29 37.82
N ILE A 156 31.92 10.75 38.05
CA ILE A 156 31.41 11.17 39.36
C ILE A 156 30.59 10.07 40.01
N HIS A 157 29.72 9.41 39.25
CA HIS A 157 28.73 8.46 39.77
C HIS A 157 28.98 7.01 39.33
N GLY A 158 30.01 6.75 38.51
CA GLY A 158 30.33 5.40 38.03
C GLY A 158 29.33 4.84 37.02
N THR A 159 28.41 5.66 36.51
CA THR A 159 27.36 5.25 35.55
C THR A 159 27.33 6.14 34.32
N ARG A 160 26.88 5.59 33.18
CA ARG A 160 26.60 6.35 31.94
C ARG A 160 25.09 6.55 31.71
N ASP A 161 24.27 6.05 32.62
CA ASP A 161 22.82 6.06 32.55
C ASP A 161 22.26 7.43 32.99
N PHE A 162 21.35 7.97 32.19
CA PHE A 162 20.68 9.24 32.48
C PHE A 162 19.31 9.05 33.17
N THR A 163 18.89 7.80 33.42
CA THR A 163 17.60 7.48 34.03
C THR A 163 17.44 8.19 35.38
N GLY A 164 16.38 8.99 35.50
CA GLY A 164 16.03 9.73 36.71
C GLY A 164 16.85 11.01 36.95
N ILE A 165 17.71 11.41 36.00
CA ILE A 165 18.44 12.69 36.06
C ILE A 165 17.49 13.83 35.65
N GLU A 166 17.33 14.82 36.53
CA GLU A 166 16.66 16.08 36.21
C GLU A 166 17.61 16.96 35.38
N ALA A 167 17.35 17.08 34.08
CA ALA A 167 18.18 17.84 33.17
C ALA A 167 17.52 19.17 32.79
N VAL A 168 18.22 20.29 32.95
CA VAL A 168 17.73 21.60 32.51
C VAL A 168 18.56 22.08 31.34
N VAL A 169 17.90 22.38 30.23
CA VAL A 169 18.54 22.92 29.01
C VAL A 169 18.13 24.37 28.85
N VAL A 170 19.08 25.29 29.03
CA VAL A 170 18.88 26.73 28.85
C VAL A 170 19.25 27.09 27.42
N GLY A 171 18.24 27.27 26.58
CA GLY A 171 18.35 27.46 25.14
C GLY A 171 17.41 26.51 24.39
N ALA A 172 16.69 27.02 23.40
CA ALA A 172 15.69 26.26 22.63
C ALA A 172 15.91 26.36 21.11
N SER A 173 17.16 26.53 20.69
CA SER A 173 17.55 26.57 19.27
C SER A 173 17.36 25.20 18.60
N THR A 174 17.22 25.21 17.27
CA THR A 174 17.12 23.99 16.45
C THR A 174 18.46 23.27 16.27
N ILE A 175 19.58 23.94 16.58
CA ILE A 175 20.93 23.38 16.45
C ILE A 175 21.40 22.70 17.75
N VAL A 176 21.04 23.26 18.91
CA VAL A 176 21.56 22.76 20.20
C VAL A 176 20.44 22.47 21.19
N GLY A 177 19.66 23.48 21.57
CA GLY A 177 18.74 23.39 22.71
C GLY A 177 17.71 22.25 22.61
N ARG A 178 16.90 22.27 21.55
CA ARG A 178 15.88 21.23 21.33
C ARG A 178 16.50 19.85 21.06
N PRO A 179 17.55 19.72 20.22
CA PRO A 179 18.22 18.45 20.03
C PRO A 179 18.81 17.84 21.30
N VAL A 180 19.46 18.64 22.16
CA VAL A 180 20.01 18.17 23.45
C VAL A 180 18.91 17.62 24.33
N ALA A 181 17.80 18.36 24.47
CA ALA A 181 16.67 17.90 25.28
C ALA A 181 16.09 16.58 24.76
N GLN A 182 15.97 16.43 23.44
CA GLN A 182 15.50 15.18 22.84
C GLN A 182 16.48 14.02 23.04
N LEU A 183 17.79 14.26 22.89
CA LEU A 183 18.81 13.23 23.14
C LEU A 183 18.80 12.75 24.60
N LEU A 184 18.61 13.66 25.54
CA LEU A 184 18.50 13.35 26.97
C LEU A 184 17.20 12.60 27.29
N LEU A 185 16.07 13.01 26.70
CA LEU A 185 14.80 12.31 26.80
C LEU A 185 14.92 10.86 26.29
N ASN A 186 15.51 10.68 25.11
CA ASN A 186 15.75 9.37 24.51
C ASN A 186 16.70 8.50 25.37
N ALA A 187 17.53 9.13 26.21
CA ALA A 187 18.43 8.45 27.13
C ALA A 187 17.83 8.19 28.53
N GLY A 188 16.57 8.54 28.76
CA GLY A 188 15.85 8.28 30.01
C GLY A 188 15.91 9.42 31.05
N ALA A 189 16.49 10.58 30.71
CA ALA A 189 16.46 11.76 31.56
C ALA A 189 15.07 12.42 31.58
N THR A 190 14.86 13.33 32.54
CA THR A 190 13.72 14.25 32.57
C THR A 190 14.18 15.65 32.16
N PRO A 191 14.08 16.04 30.87
CA PRO A 191 14.54 17.36 30.42
C PRO A 191 13.49 18.46 30.61
N THR A 192 13.91 19.60 31.17
CA THR A 192 13.19 20.87 31.18
C THR A 192 13.89 21.86 30.24
N ILE A 193 13.17 22.45 29.28
CA ILE A 193 13.73 23.43 28.34
C ILE A 193 13.39 24.85 28.80
N CYS A 194 14.40 25.66 29.07
CA CYS A 194 14.26 27.08 29.35
C CYS A 194 14.60 27.91 28.09
N HIS A 195 13.89 29.02 27.90
CA HIS A 195 14.05 29.93 26.77
C HIS A 195 13.83 31.39 27.22
N ILE A 196 13.92 32.35 26.29
CA ILE A 196 13.81 33.78 26.60
C ILE A 196 12.48 34.19 27.28
N GLY A 197 11.44 33.37 27.18
CA GLY A 197 10.13 33.59 27.80
C GLY A 197 9.96 32.89 29.16
N THR A 198 10.96 32.14 29.63
CA THR A 198 10.92 31.45 30.92
C THR A 198 10.91 32.49 32.04
N ARG A 199 9.87 32.44 32.88
CA ARG A 199 9.79 33.23 34.11
C ARG A 199 10.67 32.59 35.18
N ASP A 200 11.41 33.40 35.92
CA ASP A 200 12.36 32.97 36.95
C ASP A 200 13.24 31.78 36.52
N LEU A 201 14.20 32.06 35.62
CA LEU A 201 15.15 31.05 35.14
C LEU A 201 15.85 30.30 36.29
N ALA A 202 16.13 30.99 37.40
CA ALA A 202 16.83 30.41 38.55
C ALA A 202 16.02 29.32 39.25
N GLU A 203 14.68 29.44 39.27
CA GLU A 203 13.80 28.42 39.84
C GLU A 203 13.97 27.07 39.15
N HIS A 204 14.19 27.09 37.83
CA HIS A 204 14.40 25.88 37.03
C HIS A 204 15.84 25.38 37.17
N THR A 205 16.83 26.24 36.96
CA THR A 205 18.25 25.81 36.93
C THR A 205 18.75 25.28 38.27
N ARG A 206 18.18 25.71 39.40
CA ARG A 206 18.50 25.17 40.74
C ARG A 206 17.97 23.75 40.99
N LYS A 207 17.07 23.24 40.16
CA LYS A 207 16.56 21.86 40.26
C LYS A 207 17.45 20.88 39.48
N ALA A 208 18.26 21.40 38.56
CA ALA A 208 19.05 20.60 37.61
C ALA A 208 20.15 19.78 38.30
N ASP A 209 20.12 18.47 38.11
CA ASP A 209 21.28 17.59 38.31
C ASP A 209 22.29 17.74 37.16
N LEU A 210 21.75 17.96 35.95
CA LEU A 210 22.49 18.27 34.73
C LEU A 210 21.99 19.60 34.14
N LEU A 211 22.86 20.60 34.06
CA LEU A 211 22.54 21.90 33.46
C LEU A 211 23.32 22.08 32.15
N ILE A 212 22.62 22.24 31.03
CA ILE A 212 23.23 22.53 29.72
C ILE A 212 22.84 23.93 29.27
N VAL A 213 23.82 24.78 28.97
CA VAL A 213 23.60 26.20 28.66
C VAL A 213 24.08 26.52 27.25
N ALA A 214 23.17 27.01 26.40
CA ALA A 214 23.40 27.25 24.98
C ALA A 214 22.57 28.44 24.45
N VAL A 215 22.87 29.64 24.93
CA VAL A 215 22.15 30.88 24.60
C VAL A 215 23.02 31.95 23.94
N GLY A 216 24.35 31.84 24.01
CA GLY A 216 25.27 32.84 23.44
C GLY A 216 25.19 34.19 24.18
N LYS A 217 25.14 34.14 25.52
CA LYS A 217 25.14 35.30 26.40
C LYS A 217 26.13 35.08 27.54
N ALA A 218 27.24 35.80 27.48
CA ALA A 218 28.34 35.68 28.44
C ALA A 218 27.87 35.80 29.89
N GLY A 219 28.22 34.81 30.73
CA GLY A 219 27.98 34.82 32.17
C GLY A 219 26.51 34.92 32.60
N LEU A 220 25.56 34.46 31.78
CA LEU A 220 24.14 34.44 32.12
C LEU A 220 23.84 33.59 33.37
N ILE A 221 24.53 32.45 33.52
CA ILE A 221 24.33 31.54 34.65
C ILE A 221 25.42 31.78 35.70
N SER A 222 25.03 32.27 36.87
CA SER A 222 25.88 32.52 38.04
C SER A 222 25.82 31.38 39.06
N ALA A 223 26.75 31.37 40.04
CA ALA A 223 26.78 30.39 41.12
C ALA A 223 25.44 30.24 41.85
N SER A 224 24.72 31.36 42.05
CA SER A 224 23.43 31.39 42.75
C SER A 224 22.30 30.66 42.02
N GLN A 225 22.48 30.31 40.75
CA GLN A 225 21.49 29.68 39.88
C GLN A 225 21.74 28.17 39.70
N VAL A 226 22.86 27.66 40.21
CA VAL A 226 23.29 26.27 40.01
C VAL A 226 23.06 25.45 41.28
N LYS A 227 22.49 24.25 41.12
CA LYS A 227 22.37 23.30 42.22
C LYS A 227 23.78 22.86 42.69
N PRO A 228 24.10 22.92 43.99
CA PRO A 228 25.39 22.43 44.49
C PRO A 228 25.65 20.99 44.05
N GLY A 229 26.81 20.74 43.46
CA GLY A 229 27.19 19.41 42.96
C GLY A 229 26.68 19.06 41.54
N ALA A 230 25.93 19.94 40.87
CA ALA A 230 25.44 19.68 39.51
C ALA A 230 26.56 19.52 38.48
N ILE A 231 26.26 18.76 37.42
CA ILE A 231 27.07 18.71 36.20
C ILE A 231 26.62 19.86 35.31
N VAL A 232 27.55 20.74 34.94
CA VAL A 232 27.28 21.91 34.10
C VAL A 232 28.04 21.79 32.77
N VAL A 233 27.31 21.85 31.66
CA VAL A 233 27.86 21.84 30.30
C VAL A 233 27.57 23.18 29.65
N ASP A 234 28.61 23.99 29.53
CA ASP A 234 28.60 25.29 28.87
C ASP A 234 28.94 25.12 27.38
N VAL A 235 27.91 25.32 26.54
CA VAL A 235 28.03 25.28 25.08
C VAL A 235 28.35 26.66 24.50
N GLY A 236 28.11 27.73 25.28
CA GLY A 236 28.23 29.11 24.85
C GLY A 236 29.63 29.46 24.33
N ILE A 237 29.68 30.27 23.28
CA ILE A 237 30.93 30.86 22.79
C ILE A 237 30.68 32.34 22.57
N ASN A 238 31.24 33.16 23.46
CA ASN A 238 31.13 34.61 23.46
C ASN A 238 32.53 35.22 23.37
N ARG A 239 32.69 36.27 22.54
CA ARG A 239 33.92 37.08 22.52
C ARG A 239 33.70 38.32 23.37
N VAL A 240 34.50 38.47 24.42
CA VAL A 240 34.49 39.64 25.30
C VAL A 240 35.86 40.31 25.25
N ILE A 241 35.89 41.63 25.27
CA ILE A 241 37.14 42.38 25.38
C ILE A 241 37.48 42.49 26.86
N GLY A 242 38.63 41.94 27.25
CA GLY A 242 39.13 42.02 28.61
C GLY A 242 39.52 43.44 29.02
N PRO A 243 39.74 43.70 30.32
CA PRO A 243 40.23 44.98 30.81
C PRO A 243 41.59 45.40 30.22
N ASP A 244 42.35 44.42 29.71
CA ASP A 244 43.64 44.54 29.03
C ASP A 244 43.52 44.85 27.52
N GLY A 245 42.30 45.00 27.00
CA GLY A 245 42.02 45.21 25.58
C GLY A 245 42.12 43.93 24.73
N VAL A 246 42.37 42.77 25.34
CA VAL A 246 42.52 41.50 24.62
C VAL A 246 41.18 40.79 24.51
N ALA A 247 40.82 40.33 23.30
CA ALA A 247 39.61 39.55 23.09
C ALA A 247 39.75 38.14 23.70
N LYS A 248 38.99 37.85 24.76
CA LYS A 248 38.88 36.54 25.41
C LYS A 248 37.62 35.82 24.92
N THR A 249 37.71 34.50 24.76
CA THR A 249 36.54 33.64 24.53
C THR A 249 36.03 33.13 25.87
N VAL A 250 34.76 33.37 26.17
CA VAL A 250 34.08 32.95 27.41
C VAL A 250 32.76 32.27 27.09
N GLY A 251 32.25 31.47 28.02
CA GLY A 251 30.99 30.74 27.85
C GLY A 251 29.77 31.50 28.35
N ASP A 252 28.62 30.83 28.41
CA ASP A 252 27.37 31.38 28.94
C ASP A 252 27.29 31.28 30.48
N VAL A 253 28.22 30.55 31.10
CA VAL A 253 28.31 30.33 32.54
C VAL A 253 29.42 31.22 33.12
N ALA A 254 29.15 31.85 34.27
CA ALA A 254 30.08 32.73 34.97
C ALA A 254 31.16 31.95 35.73
N ASP A 255 32.31 32.59 35.97
CA ASP A 255 33.48 31.95 36.59
C ASP A 255 33.22 31.49 38.05
N ASP A 256 32.28 32.13 38.76
CA ASP A 256 31.91 31.75 40.13
C ASP A 256 31.24 30.37 40.23
N VAL A 257 30.69 29.84 39.13
CA VAL A 257 30.05 28.52 39.07
C VAL A 257 31.06 27.38 39.32
N TRP A 258 32.35 27.60 39.07
CA TRP A 258 33.41 26.65 39.42
C TRP A 258 33.48 26.34 40.92
N GLU A 259 32.91 27.17 41.79
CA GLU A 259 32.94 26.96 43.24
C GLU A 259 31.77 26.10 43.75
N VAL A 260 30.71 25.96 42.96
CA VAL A 260 29.43 25.33 43.35
C VAL A 260 29.13 24.05 42.57
N ALA A 261 29.47 24.00 41.27
CA ALA A 261 29.22 22.83 40.44
C ALA A 261 30.04 21.62 40.89
N GLY A 262 29.52 20.41 40.68
CA GLY A 262 30.26 19.17 40.87
C GLY A 262 31.24 18.93 39.71
N ALA A 263 30.82 19.27 38.49
CA ALA A 263 31.67 19.28 37.32
C ALA A 263 31.25 20.37 36.32
N LEU A 264 32.21 20.93 35.59
CA LEU A 264 31.97 22.01 34.63
C LEU A 264 32.88 21.88 33.40
N THR A 265 32.33 22.08 32.21
CA THR A 265 33.12 22.20 30.97
C THR A 265 33.81 23.56 30.88
N PRO A 266 35.10 23.64 30.51
CA PRO A 266 35.79 24.91 30.29
C PRO A 266 35.40 25.52 28.94
N VAL A 267 35.44 26.86 28.84
CA VAL A 267 35.31 27.57 27.57
C VAL A 267 36.53 28.49 27.38
N PRO A 268 37.37 28.28 26.33
CA PRO A 268 37.33 27.19 25.36
C PRO A 268 37.85 25.85 25.93
N GLY A 269 37.65 24.77 25.18
CA GLY A 269 38.19 23.43 25.51
C GLY A 269 37.16 22.41 25.99
N GLY A 270 35.90 22.82 26.14
CA GLY A 270 34.75 21.95 26.40
C GLY A 270 34.06 21.49 25.11
N VAL A 271 32.79 21.88 24.94
CA VAL A 271 31.91 21.39 23.86
C VAL A 271 32.48 21.65 22.46
N GLY A 272 32.95 22.87 22.18
CA GLY A 272 33.48 23.23 20.85
C GLY A 272 34.69 22.40 20.41
N ALA A 273 35.49 21.87 21.34
CA ALA A 273 36.63 21.00 21.01
C ALA A 273 36.19 19.59 20.54
N MET A 274 35.00 19.16 20.96
CA MET A 274 34.38 17.88 20.61
C MET A 274 33.58 17.95 19.30
N THR A 275 32.95 19.08 19.00
CA THR A 275 32.04 19.24 17.85
C THR A 275 32.64 18.75 16.53
N THR A 276 33.90 19.13 16.24
CA THR A 276 34.58 18.68 15.01
C THR A 276 34.83 17.17 15.02
N THR A 277 35.21 16.58 16.15
CA THR A 277 35.39 15.12 16.24
C THR A 277 34.09 14.38 15.98
N ILE A 278 32.96 14.83 16.55
CA ILE A 278 31.65 14.24 16.30
C ILE A 278 31.26 14.32 14.82
N LEU A 279 31.53 15.45 14.16
CA LEU A 279 31.31 15.62 12.73
C LEU A 279 32.11 14.60 11.90
N LEU A 280 33.38 14.36 12.27
CA LEU A 280 34.23 13.38 11.59
C LEU A 280 33.78 11.94 11.85
N GLU A 281 33.35 11.62 13.07
CA GLU A 281 32.76 10.32 13.39
C GLU A 281 31.47 10.09 12.61
N ALA A 282 30.62 11.12 12.49
CA ALA A 282 29.42 11.06 11.67
C ALA A 282 29.77 10.87 10.18
N THR A 283 30.84 11.49 9.69
CA THR A 283 31.33 11.31 8.31
C THR A 283 31.89 9.91 8.07
N ALA A 284 32.73 9.40 8.98
CA ALA A 284 33.25 8.05 8.88
C ALA A 284 32.15 7.00 9.04
N SER A 285 31.16 7.27 9.89
CA SER A 285 29.94 6.48 9.98
C SER A 285 29.17 6.53 8.66
N ALA A 286 28.87 7.71 8.11
CA ALA A 286 28.19 7.84 6.84
C ALA A 286 28.95 7.14 5.70
N ALA A 287 30.29 7.13 5.72
CA ALA A 287 31.11 6.41 4.76
C ALA A 287 31.14 4.89 4.99
N ALA A 288 31.26 4.44 6.24
CA ALA A 288 31.13 3.03 6.61
C ALA A 288 29.76 2.47 6.22
N HIS A 289 28.75 3.33 6.27
CA HIS A 289 27.38 3.07 5.87
C HIS A 289 27.09 3.46 4.41
N GLY A 290 28.07 3.99 3.67
CA GLY A 290 27.97 4.37 2.26
C GLY A 290 27.57 3.15 1.45
N ASP A 291 26.30 3.13 1.06
CA ASP A 291 25.55 1.97 0.54
C ASP A 291 25.71 0.63 1.30
N HIS A 292 26.13 0.69 2.57
CA HIS A 292 26.15 -0.43 3.49
C HIS A 292 25.53 -0.09 4.86
N ARG A 293 24.20 -0.02 4.85
CA ARG A 293 23.28 -0.65 5.82
C ARG A 293 23.75 -0.77 7.28
N PRO A 294 23.03 -0.20 8.26
CA PRO A 294 23.39 -0.35 9.67
C PRO A 294 23.47 -1.84 10.01
N ASN A 295 24.65 -2.26 10.48
CA ASN A 295 24.88 -3.62 10.89
C ASN A 295 24.22 -3.79 12.27
N LEU A 296 22.91 -4.06 12.31
CA LEU A 296 22.35 -4.67 13.51
C LEU A 296 23.08 -6.01 13.68
N ASP A 297 23.67 -6.21 14.86
CA ASP A 297 24.19 -7.50 15.28
C ASP A 297 23.20 -8.18 16.24
N ALA A 298 23.43 -9.46 16.55
CA ALA A 298 22.57 -10.21 17.45
C ALA A 298 22.46 -9.57 18.84
N ALA A 299 23.49 -8.83 19.28
CA ALA A 299 23.49 -8.14 20.56
C ALA A 299 22.57 -6.90 20.53
N ALA A 300 22.54 -6.16 19.43
CA ALA A 300 21.65 -5.03 19.20
C ALA A 300 20.18 -5.50 19.16
N VAL A 301 19.89 -6.61 18.47
CA VAL A 301 18.54 -7.22 18.45
C VAL A 301 18.09 -7.67 19.84
N ARG A 302 18.96 -8.35 20.59
CA ARG A 302 18.65 -8.78 21.97
C ARG A 302 18.40 -7.58 22.88
N ARG A 303 19.13 -6.48 22.70
CA ARG A 303 18.94 -5.23 23.44
C ARG A 303 17.62 -4.55 23.07
N LEU A 304 17.27 -4.56 21.79
CA LEU A 304 16.04 -3.97 21.26
C LEU A 304 14.79 -4.71 21.76
N LEU A 305 14.86 -6.04 21.84
CA LEU A 305 13.74 -6.91 22.26
C LEU A 305 13.63 -7.07 23.78
N GLY A 306 14.63 -6.63 24.56
CA GLY A 306 14.58 -6.60 26.01
C GLY A 306 14.25 -7.97 26.64
N PRO A 307 13.34 -8.04 27.64
CA PRO A 307 12.95 -9.29 28.32
C PRO A 307 12.41 -10.38 27.38
N ALA A 308 11.83 -10.00 26.23
CA ALA A 308 11.32 -10.94 25.23
C ALA A 308 12.44 -11.71 24.50
N ALA A 309 13.71 -11.29 24.62
CA ALA A 309 14.86 -11.95 24.01
C ALA A 309 15.40 -13.15 24.81
N SER A 310 14.87 -13.43 26.00
CA SER A 310 15.35 -14.46 26.93
C SER A 310 15.29 -15.90 26.37
N GLY A 311 14.48 -16.14 25.33
CA GLY A 311 14.40 -17.41 24.59
C GLY A 311 15.01 -17.40 23.19
N LEU A 312 15.61 -16.29 22.73
CA LEU A 312 16.13 -16.19 21.36
C LEU A 312 17.46 -16.94 21.21
N GLU A 313 17.50 -17.94 20.33
CA GLU A 313 18.77 -18.57 19.92
C GLU A 313 19.68 -17.58 19.19
N SER A 314 20.99 -17.70 19.37
CA SER A 314 21.97 -16.76 18.78
C SER A 314 21.92 -16.71 17.25
N ARG A 315 21.67 -17.84 16.59
CA ARG A 315 21.47 -17.88 15.12
C ARG A 315 20.23 -17.11 14.67
N LEU A 316 19.15 -17.13 15.45
CA LEU A 316 17.93 -16.41 15.13
C LEU A 316 18.10 -14.90 15.36
N ALA A 317 18.78 -14.52 16.44
CA ALA A 317 19.14 -13.13 16.72
C ALA A 317 20.04 -12.56 15.61
N GLU A 318 21.05 -13.29 15.15
CA GLU A 318 21.90 -12.90 14.00
C GLU A 318 21.12 -12.77 12.70
N ARG A 319 20.08 -13.61 12.51
CA ARG A 319 19.20 -13.52 11.33
C ARG A 319 18.34 -12.27 11.37
N ILE A 320 17.71 -11.98 12.51
CA ILE A 320 16.90 -10.76 12.73
C ILE A 320 17.75 -9.50 12.57
N ALA A 321 19.01 -9.58 12.98
CA ALA A 321 19.94 -8.46 12.84
C ALA A 321 20.26 -8.18 11.36
N ARG A 322 20.53 -9.23 10.57
CA ARG A 322 20.68 -9.14 9.12
C ARG A 322 19.41 -8.62 8.41
N LEU A 323 18.23 -9.07 8.85
CA LEU A 323 16.93 -8.68 8.32
C LEU A 323 16.68 -7.16 8.45
N ILE A 324 16.86 -6.64 9.68
CA ILE A 324 16.62 -5.23 9.97
C ILE A 324 17.71 -4.37 9.29
N GLY A 325 18.97 -4.82 9.29
CA GLY A 325 20.03 -4.16 8.54
C GLY A 325 19.76 -4.12 7.03
N GLY A 326 19.22 -5.20 6.48
CA GLY A 326 18.78 -5.32 5.08
C GLY A 326 17.69 -4.31 4.71
N HIS A 327 16.70 -4.12 5.58
CA HIS A 327 15.63 -3.12 5.43
C HIS A 327 16.15 -1.68 5.49
N LEU A 328 17.09 -1.39 6.40
CA LEU A 328 17.46 -0.02 6.77
C LEU A 328 18.36 0.72 5.77
N ALA A 329 19.06 0.08 4.83
CA ALA A 329 19.58 0.83 3.66
C ALA A 329 18.94 0.45 2.35
N ALA A 330 17.62 0.39 2.39
CA ALA A 330 16.82 0.55 1.21
C ALA A 330 16.56 2.00 0.75
N GLY A 331 16.97 3.00 1.54
CA GLY A 331 16.48 4.38 1.41
C GLY A 331 17.49 5.47 1.04
N GLY A 332 18.42 5.25 0.10
CA GLY A 332 19.31 6.31 -0.42
C GLY A 332 19.73 6.05 -1.86
N ALA A 333 19.70 7.07 -2.72
CA ALA A 333 19.91 6.98 -4.17
C ALA A 333 21.36 6.63 -4.58
N THR A 334 21.67 6.18 -5.79
CA THR A 334 21.25 5.00 -6.58
C THR A 334 22.47 4.71 -7.45
N VAL A 335 23.39 3.86 -7.00
CA VAL A 335 24.16 3.10 -7.98
C VAL A 335 23.14 2.20 -8.66
N ALA A 336 22.90 2.42 -9.96
CA ALA A 336 21.95 1.62 -10.73
C ALA A 336 22.18 0.14 -10.41
N SER A 337 21.17 -0.53 -9.86
CA SER A 337 21.21 -1.94 -9.47
C SER A 337 21.67 -2.83 -10.63
N ALA A 338 22.10 -4.05 -10.32
CA ALA A 338 22.48 -5.00 -11.39
C ALA A 338 21.34 -5.20 -12.40
N LEU A 339 20.08 -5.16 -11.93
CA LEU A 339 18.90 -5.21 -12.78
C LEU A 339 18.77 -3.96 -13.66
N GLU A 340 18.87 -2.76 -13.08
CA GLU A 340 18.79 -1.50 -13.84
C GLU A 340 19.87 -1.40 -14.91
N ARG A 341 21.12 -1.77 -14.58
CA ARG A 341 22.21 -1.83 -15.56
C ARG A 341 21.94 -2.83 -16.66
N ARG A 342 21.38 -4.01 -16.33
CA ARG A 342 21.02 -5.03 -17.32
C ARG A 342 19.96 -4.50 -18.28
N LEU A 343 18.87 -3.96 -17.76
CA LEU A 343 17.77 -3.38 -18.55
C LEU A 343 18.18 -2.13 -19.37
N ALA A 344 19.25 -1.45 -18.97
CA ALA A 344 19.83 -0.35 -19.72
C ALA A 344 20.80 -0.81 -20.83
N SER A 345 21.47 -1.94 -20.66
CA SER A 345 22.56 -2.40 -21.56
C SER A 345 22.11 -2.94 -22.91
N GLY A 346 20.86 -3.39 -23.04
CA GLY A 346 20.33 -4.01 -24.25
C GLY A 346 19.05 -4.78 -23.99
N VAL A 347 18.56 -5.52 -24.99
CA VAL A 347 17.40 -6.40 -24.80
C VAL A 347 17.76 -7.57 -23.89
N THR A 348 17.10 -7.67 -22.74
CA THR A 348 17.34 -8.72 -21.75
C THR A 348 16.43 -9.93 -21.94
N ILE A 349 16.98 -11.14 -21.83
CA ILE A 349 16.22 -12.39 -21.94
C ILE A 349 15.81 -12.92 -20.56
N PHE A 350 14.51 -12.92 -20.29
CA PHE A 350 13.89 -13.59 -19.14
C PHE A 350 13.66 -15.07 -19.44
N ASP A 351 13.51 -15.85 -18.38
CA ASP A 351 13.08 -17.25 -18.46
C ASP A 351 11.61 -17.43 -18.90
N GLY A 352 11.20 -18.70 -18.98
CA GLY A 352 9.87 -19.14 -19.39
C GLY A 352 8.97 -19.52 -18.21
N ALA A 353 8.10 -20.51 -18.43
CA ALA A 353 7.18 -20.98 -17.41
C ALA A 353 7.84 -21.86 -16.34
N MET A 354 7.50 -21.66 -15.07
CA MET A 354 7.77 -22.63 -14.00
C MET A 354 6.60 -23.61 -13.83
N GLY A 355 5.37 -23.11 -13.73
CA GLY A 355 4.20 -23.94 -13.42
C GLY A 355 3.89 -25.02 -14.46
N SER A 356 3.83 -24.66 -15.74
CA SER A 356 3.56 -25.64 -16.80
C SER A 356 4.71 -26.63 -16.99
N GLU A 357 5.95 -26.24 -16.70
CA GLU A 357 7.12 -27.15 -16.74
C GLU A 357 7.09 -28.17 -15.60
N LEU A 358 6.61 -27.78 -14.41
CA LEU A 358 6.36 -28.71 -13.30
C LEU A 358 5.25 -29.70 -13.65
N ILE A 359 4.14 -29.21 -14.22
CA ILE A 359 3.02 -30.07 -14.65
C ILE A 359 3.48 -31.06 -15.73
N ALA A 360 4.22 -30.59 -16.73
CA ALA A 360 4.79 -31.45 -17.78
C ALA A 360 5.77 -32.51 -17.24
N ARG A 361 6.29 -32.34 -16.03
CA ARG A 361 7.16 -33.29 -15.32
C ARG A 361 6.41 -34.09 -14.24
N GLY A 362 5.09 -34.07 -14.26
CA GLY A 362 4.22 -34.93 -13.45
C GLY A 362 3.78 -34.35 -12.11
N VAL A 363 4.02 -33.06 -11.83
CA VAL A 363 3.47 -32.40 -10.64
C VAL A 363 2.00 -32.07 -10.86
N ALA A 364 1.12 -32.48 -9.95
CA ALA A 364 -0.30 -32.17 -10.08
C ALA A 364 -0.55 -30.65 -10.02
N PRO A 365 -1.51 -30.09 -10.80
CA PRO A 365 -1.72 -28.64 -10.87
C PRO A 365 -1.94 -27.95 -9.52
N ASP A 366 -2.62 -28.61 -8.58
CA ASP A 366 -2.88 -28.14 -7.22
C ASP A 366 -1.64 -28.19 -6.30
N GLN A 367 -0.65 -29.01 -6.64
CA GLN A 367 0.61 -29.16 -5.91
C GLN A 367 1.70 -28.17 -6.36
N VAL A 368 1.55 -27.56 -7.54
CA VAL A 368 2.52 -26.61 -8.11
C VAL A 368 2.88 -25.48 -7.14
N VAL A 369 1.90 -24.98 -6.38
CA VAL A 369 2.09 -23.88 -5.43
C VAL A 369 3.07 -24.21 -4.29
N ARG A 370 3.19 -25.49 -3.92
CA ARG A 370 4.11 -25.96 -2.88
C ARG A 370 5.40 -26.60 -3.44
N ALA A 371 5.57 -26.64 -4.76
CA ALA A 371 6.71 -27.28 -5.41
C ALA A 371 8.10 -26.86 -4.89
N PRO A 372 8.36 -25.59 -4.48
CA PRO A 372 9.65 -25.23 -3.87
C PRO A 372 9.97 -25.98 -2.58
N LEU A 373 8.95 -26.46 -1.87
CA LEU A 373 9.08 -27.22 -0.63
C LEU A 373 9.03 -28.73 -0.88
N ASP A 374 8.10 -29.16 -1.73
CA ASP A 374 7.78 -30.59 -1.89
C ASP A 374 8.55 -31.24 -3.07
N HIS A 375 8.99 -30.44 -4.05
CA HIS A 375 9.70 -30.89 -5.26
C HIS A 375 10.94 -30.03 -5.60
N PRO A 376 11.86 -29.77 -4.64
CA PRO A 376 12.98 -28.84 -4.82
C PRO A 376 13.94 -29.23 -5.96
N ASP A 377 14.15 -30.54 -6.18
CA ASP A 377 15.03 -31.04 -7.24
C ASP A 377 14.49 -30.72 -8.65
N LEU A 378 13.17 -30.84 -8.84
CA LEU A 378 12.53 -30.50 -10.11
C LEU A 378 12.58 -28.99 -10.37
N VAL A 379 12.31 -28.17 -9.35
CA VAL A 379 12.42 -26.70 -9.44
C VAL A 379 13.85 -26.30 -9.81
N LEU A 380 14.85 -26.89 -9.15
CA LEU A 380 16.27 -26.64 -9.44
C LEU A 380 16.64 -27.06 -10.87
N ALA A 381 16.17 -28.22 -11.33
CA ALA A 381 16.42 -28.71 -12.68
C ALA A 381 15.81 -27.79 -13.76
N ILE A 382 14.59 -27.28 -13.54
CA ILE A 382 13.94 -26.34 -14.46
C ILE A 382 14.73 -25.02 -14.54
N HIS A 383 15.15 -24.45 -13.41
CA HIS A 383 15.98 -23.24 -13.42
C HIS A 383 17.32 -23.45 -14.16
N ARG A 384 17.98 -24.60 -13.97
CA ARG A 384 19.20 -24.94 -14.71
C ARG A 384 18.95 -25.02 -16.21
N ALA A 385 17.85 -25.63 -16.64
CA ALA A 385 17.49 -25.72 -18.05
C ALA A 385 17.27 -24.34 -18.69
N TYR A 386 16.63 -23.39 -17.98
CA TYR A 386 16.49 -22.02 -18.49
C TYR A 386 17.80 -21.25 -18.55
N ARG A 387 18.68 -21.44 -17.56
CA ARG A 387 20.03 -20.86 -17.57
C ARG A 387 20.85 -21.38 -18.76
N GLU A 388 20.81 -22.69 -19.02
CA GLU A 388 21.47 -23.33 -20.17
C GLU A 388 20.85 -22.88 -21.50
N ALA A 389 19.55 -22.58 -21.52
CA ALA A 389 18.87 -21.96 -22.65
C ALA A 389 19.22 -20.47 -22.87
N GLY A 390 20.06 -19.87 -22.01
CA GLY A 390 20.52 -18.49 -22.18
C GLY A 390 19.64 -17.43 -21.52
N ALA A 391 18.77 -17.79 -20.56
CA ALA A 391 18.06 -16.80 -19.75
C ALA A 391 19.06 -15.99 -18.91
N GLU A 392 19.01 -14.66 -19.01
CA GLU A 392 19.82 -13.74 -18.22
C GLU A 392 19.18 -13.40 -16.88
N ILE A 393 17.85 -13.54 -16.80
CA ILE A 393 17.07 -13.34 -15.58
C ILE A 393 16.21 -14.58 -15.34
N ALA A 394 16.35 -15.16 -14.15
CA ALA A 394 15.49 -16.22 -13.65
C ALA A 394 14.41 -15.63 -12.73
N THR A 395 13.15 -16.01 -12.96
CA THR A 395 12.03 -15.70 -12.07
C THR A 395 11.86 -16.85 -11.09
N ALA A 396 12.11 -16.58 -9.81
CA ALA A 396 12.06 -17.60 -8.76
C ALA A 396 10.68 -18.25 -8.71
N ALA A 397 10.63 -19.53 -8.34
CA ALA A 397 9.40 -20.32 -8.20
C ALA A 397 8.53 -19.87 -7.00
N THR A 398 8.15 -18.60 -6.95
CA THR A 398 7.50 -17.93 -5.81
C THR A 398 6.19 -17.25 -6.18
N PHE A 399 5.79 -17.28 -7.46
CA PHE A 399 4.58 -16.63 -7.99
C PHE A 399 3.34 -16.88 -7.12
N ALA A 400 3.11 -18.14 -6.72
CA ALA A 400 1.93 -18.54 -5.96
C ALA A 400 2.19 -18.62 -4.44
N ALA A 401 3.35 -18.17 -3.95
CA ALA A 401 3.74 -18.19 -2.54
C ALA A 401 2.97 -17.14 -1.72
N ASN A 402 1.65 -17.23 -1.72
CA ASN A 402 0.74 -16.28 -1.13
C ASN A 402 -0.05 -16.97 0.00
N ARG A 403 -0.19 -16.28 1.14
CA ARG A 403 -0.88 -16.78 2.34
C ARG A 403 -2.33 -17.23 2.09
N TRP A 404 -3.03 -16.62 1.14
CA TRP A 404 -4.41 -17.03 0.79
C TRP A 404 -4.46 -18.33 -0.03
N ARG A 405 -3.41 -18.64 -0.81
CA ARG A 405 -3.33 -19.88 -1.60
C ARG A 405 -2.71 -21.04 -0.82
N LEU A 406 -1.73 -20.75 0.03
CA LEU A 406 -1.03 -21.75 0.84
C LEU A 406 -1.70 -22.00 2.20
N GLY A 407 -2.76 -21.27 2.52
CA GLY A 407 -3.55 -21.41 3.74
C GLY A 407 -3.00 -20.63 4.94
N ASP A 408 -1.68 -20.44 5.01
CA ASP A 408 -1.05 -19.67 6.09
C ASP A 408 0.17 -18.85 5.64
N ARG A 409 0.49 -17.85 6.47
CA ARG A 409 1.59 -16.91 6.26
C ARG A 409 2.96 -17.58 6.30
N ASP A 410 3.22 -18.47 7.25
CA ASP A 410 4.55 -19.01 7.48
C ASP A 410 4.96 -19.98 6.37
N THR A 411 4.02 -20.79 5.88
CA THR A 411 4.22 -21.64 4.71
C THR A 411 4.49 -20.81 3.46
N ALA A 412 3.78 -19.69 3.28
CA ALA A 412 4.03 -18.77 2.17
C ALA A 412 5.45 -18.18 2.19
N LEU A 413 5.91 -17.68 3.34
CA LEU A 413 7.26 -17.14 3.48
C LEU A 413 8.34 -18.22 3.29
N ARG A 414 8.12 -19.43 3.80
CA ARG A 414 9.03 -20.56 3.59
C ARG A 414 9.14 -20.95 2.12
N ALA A 415 8.00 -21.06 1.43
CA ALA A 415 7.96 -21.37 0.00
C ALA A 415 8.67 -20.27 -0.82
N ALA A 416 8.42 -19.00 -0.50
CA ALA A 416 9.07 -17.85 -1.14
C ALA A 416 10.60 -17.90 -0.97
N SER A 417 11.09 -18.07 0.26
CA SER A 417 12.54 -18.17 0.50
C SER A 417 13.16 -19.42 -0.15
N ALA A 418 12.47 -20.56 -0.16
CA ALA A 418 12.96 -21.78 -0.81
C ALA A 418 13.10 -21.60 -2.33
N GLY A 419 12.08 -21.02 -2.97
CA GLY A 419 12.09 -20.76 -4.42
C GLY A 419 13.27 -19.87 -4.84
N VAL A 420 13.55 -18.80 -4.11
CA VAL A 420 14.70 -17.93 -4.39
C VAL A 420 16.03 -18.65 -4.19
N ARG A 421 16.20 -19.44 -3.12
CA ARG A 421 17.44 -20.19 -2.88
C ARG A 421 17.72 -21.21 -3.97
N LEU A 422 16.70 -21.90 -4.47
CA LEU A 422 16.82 -22.86 -5.56
C LEU A 422 17.22 -22.17 -6.87
N ALA A 423 16.60 -21.04 -7.19
CA ALA A 423 16.99 -20.22 -8.35
C ALA A 423 18.44 -19.73 -8.24
N ARG A 424 18.86 -19.30 -7.04
CA ARG A 424 20.26 -18.90 -6.78
C ARG A 424 21.26 -20.04 -6.91
N GLN A 425 20.90 -21.21 -6.42
CA GLN A 425 21.72 -22.41 -6.58
C GLN A 425 21.88 -22.79 -8.05
N ALA A 426 20.83 -22.63 -8.88
CA ALA A 426 20.94 -22.82 -10.33
C ALA A 426 21.86 -21.76 -10.98
N ALA A 427 21.69 -20.49 -10.61
CA ALA A 427 22.48 -19.38 -11.14
C ALA A 427 23.99 -19.49 -10.82
N ALA A 428 24.36 -20.09 -9.68
CA ALA A 428 25.75 -20.25 -9.25
C ALA A 428 26.55 -21.35 -10.00
N GLY A 429 25.90 -22.16 -10.84
CA GLY A 429 26.60 -23.19 -11.63
C GLY A 429 27.64 -22.58 -12.58
N SER A 430 28.69 -23.33 -12.91
CA SER A 430 29.80 -22.93 -13.79
C SER A 430 29.30 -22.31 -15.10
N GLY A 431 29.38 -20.98 -15.21
CA GLY A 431 29.26 -20.26 -16.48
C GLY A 431 30.57 -20.37 -17.26
N ALA A 432 30.51 -20.14 -18.57
CA ALA A 432 31.72 -19.94 -19.36
C ALA A 432 32.51 -18.75 -18.78
N GLN A 433 33.82 -18.90 -18.68
CA GLN A 433 34.70 -17.91 -18.05
C GLN A 433 34.56 -16.56 -18.78
N GLY A 434 33.89 -15.58 -18.14
CA GLY A 434 33.64 -14.24 -18.69
C GLY A 434 32.16 -13.84 -18.89
N SER A 435 31.17 -14.72 -18.71
CA SER A 435 29.75 -14.33 -18.79
C SER A 435 29.26 -13.64 -17.52
N ALA A 436 28.51 -12.54 -17.65
CA ALA A 436 27.89 -11.87 -16.51
C ALA A 436 26.89 -12.79 -15.78
N PRO A 437 26.80 -12.75 -14.43
CA PRO A 437 25.96 -13.66 -13.66
C PRO A 437 24.47 -13.49 -13.99
N GLN A 438 23.74 -14.62 -14.01
CA GLN A 438 22.29 -14.63 -14.15
C GLN A 438 21.65 -13.99 -12.91
N LEU A 439 20.74 -13.03 -13.13
CA LEU A 439 20.03 -12.39 -12.03
C LEU A 439 18.84 -13.24 -11.58
N VAL A 440 18.47 -13.17 -10.30
CA VAL A 440 17.31 -13.87 -9.74
C VAL A 440 16.32 -12.87 -9.19
N LEU A 441 15.12 -12.84 -9.76
CA LEU A 441 14.01 -12.01 -9.28
C LEU A 441 13.01 -12.85 -8.50
N GLY A 442 12.60 -12.35 -7.34
CA GLY A 442 11.47 -12.91 -6.60
C GLY A 442 10.16 -12.58 -7.31
N ALA A 443 9.40 -13.59 -7.71
CA ALA A 443 8.10 -13.39 -8.37
C ALA A 443 6.97 -13.32 -7.34
N ILE A 444 6.17 -12.27 -7.38
CA ILE A 444 4.96 -12.09 -6.57
C ILE A 444 3.76 -12.09 -7.52
N GLY A 445 2.95 -13.14 -7.47
CA GLY A 445 1.70 -13.23 -8.23
C GLY A 445 0.55 -12.47 -7.56
N PRO A 446 -0.63 -12.43 -8.21
CA PRO A 446 -1.80 -11.78 -7.65
C PRO A 446 -2.25 -12.47 -6.36
N CYS A 447 -2.85 -11.69 -5.46
CA CYS A 447 -3.39 -12.18 -4.19
C CYS A 447 -4.55 -13.18 -4.40
N GLY A 448 -5.17 -13.15 -5.59
CA GLY A 448 -6.32 -13.98 -5.96
C GLY A 448 -7.66 -13.41 -5.50
N ARG A 449 -7.66 -12.24 -4.85
CA ARG A 449 -8.84 -11.54 -4.34
C ARG A 449 -8.88 -10.14 -4.96
N ALA A 450 -10.07 -9.60 -5.19
CA ALA A 450 -10.22 -8.27 -5.76
C ALA A 450 -9.87 -7.17 -4.76
N VAL A 451 -8.87 -6.35 -5.07
CA VAL A 451 -8.41 -5.27 -4.19
C VAL A 451 -9.42 -4.14 -4.11
N GLY A 452 -9.73 -3.71 -2.88
CA GLY A 452 -10.77 -2.73 -2.58
C GLY A 452 -12.20 -3.28 -2.71
N ALA A 453 -12.39 -4.58 -2.96
CA ALA A 453 -13.69 -5.23 -2.96
C ALA A 453 -13.71 -6.43 -2.00
N GLU A 454 -12.79 -7.38 -2.17
CA GLU A 454 -12.66 -8.59 -1.36
C GLU A 454 -11.55 -8.49 -0.32
N ILE A 455 -10.59 -7.59 -0.53
CA ILE A 455 -9.44 -7.40 0.34
C ILE A 455 -9.01 -5.93 0.36
N ALA A 456 -8.59 -5.42 1.52
CA ALA A 456 -8.07 -4.06 1.61
C ALA A 456 -6.70 -3.94 0.91
N ALA A 457 -6.42 -2.78 0.30
CA ALA A 457 -5.12 -2.51 -0.32
C ALA A 457 -3.96 -2.67 0.69
N SER A 458 -4.14 -2.21 1.93
CA SER A 458 -3.15 -2.34 3.00
C SER A 458 -2.78 -3.80 3.32
N GLU A 459 -3.74 -4.73 3.25
CA GLU A 459 -3.47 -6.16 3.48
C GLU A 459 -2.63 -6.77 2.35
N VAL A 460 -2.88 -6.33 1.10
CA VAL A 460 -2.05 -6.72 -0.05
C VAL A 460 -0.66 -6.13 0.05
N GLU A 461 -0.55 -4.85 0.47
CA GLU A 461 0.72 -4.21 0.73
C GLU A 461 1.53 -4.97 1.79
N ASP A 462 0.90 -5.35 2.91
CA ASP A 462 1.57 -6.09 3.97
C ASP A 462 2.01 -7.48 3.49
N ALA A 463 1.18 -8.19 2.73
CA ALA A 463 1.54 -9.48 2.13
C ALA A 463 2.69 -9.39 1.14
N ALA A 464 2.63 -8.42 0.22
CA ALA A 464 3.70 -8.20 -0.73
C ALA A 464 5.00 -7.79 -0.03
N GLY A 465 4.92 -6.94 1.00
CA GLY A 465 6.08 -6.52 1.79
C GLY A 465 6.75 -7.67 2.55
N GLU A 466 5.96 -8.55 3.19
CA GLU A 466 6.49 -9.73 3.88
C GLU A 466 7.18 -10.71 2.91
N LEU A 467 6.58 -10.93 1.74
CA LEU A 467 7.19 -11.77 0.69
C LEU A 467 8.45 -11.13 0.12
N ALA A 468 8.41 -9.83 -0.18
CA ALA A 468 9.55 -9.06 -0.66
C ALA A 468 10.74 -9.19 0.30
N LEU A 469 10.50 -9.04 1.60
CA LEU A 469 11.52 -9.20 2.64
C LEU A 469 12.08 -10.63 2.63
N ALA A 470 11.22 -11.65 2.73
CA ALA A 470 11.65 -13.05 2.77
C ALA A 470 12.46 -13.49 1.54
N MET A 471 12.16 -12.91 0.37
CA MET A 471 12.88 -13.14 -0.87
C MET A 471 14.20 -12.35 -0.93
N ALA A 472 14.23 -11.12 -0.41
CA ALA A 472 15.46 -10.36 -0.26
C ALA A 472 16.47 -11.10 0.64
N ASP A 473 16.02 -11.68 1.76
CA ASP A 473 16.88 -12.45 2.66
C ASP A 473 17.36 -13.78 2.07
N ALA A 474 16.54 -14.37 1.20
CA ALA A 474 16.93 -15.54 0.42
C ALA A 474 17.91 -15.19 -0.71
N GLY A 475 18.14 -13.89 -0.94
CA GLY A 475 19.15 -13.34 -1.80
C GLY A 475 18.64 -12.93 -3.17
N ALA A 476 17.39 -12.48 -3.36
CA ALA A 476 16.93 -11.97 -4.66
C ALA A 476 17.67 -10.67 -5.10
N ASP A 477 17.92 -10.49 -6.40
CA ASP A 477 18.50 -9.25 -6.98
C ASP A 477 17.47 -8.14 -7.17
N GLY A 478 16.20 -8.52 -7.16
CA GLY A 478 15.07 -7.68 -7.51
C GLY A 478 13.77 -8.46 -7.35
N LEU A 479 12.65 -7.80 -7.63
CA LEU A 479 11.32 -8.37 -7.54
C LEU A 479 10.59 -8.18 -8.85
N VAL A 480 9.71 -9.11 -9.18
CA VAL A 480 8.77 -8.98 -10.29
C VAL A 480 7.36 -9.25 -9.78
N LEU A 481 6.50 -8.24 -9.89
CA LEU A 481 5.06 -8.40 -9.69
C LEU A 481 4.51 -8.98 -10.99
N GLU A 482 3.96 -10.17 -10.95
CA GLU A 482 3.51 -10.88 -12.14
C GLU A 482 1.99 -11.00 -12.16
N THR A 483 1.41 -10.82 -13.35
CA THR A 483 0.01 -11.17 -13.63
C THR A 483 -0.96 -10.44 -12.70
N MET A 484 -0.62 -9.21 -12.30
CA MET A 484 -1.51 -8.36 -11.51
C MET A 484 -2.79 -8.12 -12.31
N GLN A 485 -3.92 -8.34 -11.67
CA GLN A 485 -5.22 -8.33 -12.35
C GLN A 485 -5.67 -6.89 -12.60
N SER A 486 -5.37 -5.97 -11.68
CA SER A 486 -5.71 -4.56 -11.79
C SER A 486 -4.56 -3.63 -11.45
N THR A 487 -4.67 -2.37 -11.88
CA THR A 487 -3.71 -1.32 -11.51
C THR A 487 -3.66 -1.14 -9.99
N ALA A 488 -4.81 -1.20 -9.32
CA ALA A 488 -4.89 -1.07 -7.86
C ALA A 488 -4.12 -2.20 -7.13
N GLU A 489 -4.24 -3.44 -7.59
CA GLU A 489 -3.46 -4.56 -7.03
C GLU A 489 -1.96 -4.37 -7.26
N ALA A 490 -1.57 -3.95 -8.47
CA ALA A 490 -0.17 -3.67 -8.78
C ALA A 490 0.41 -2.53 -7.91
N VAL A 491 -0.35 -1.46 -7.67
CA VAL A 491 0.04 -0.34 -6.80
C VAL A 491 0.22 -0.81 -5.36
N ALA A 492 -0.73 -1.55 -4.82
CA ALA A 492 -0.64 -2.09 -3.45
C ALA A 492 0.56 -3.03 -3.31
N ALA A 493 0.76 -3.96 -4.24
CA ALA A 493 1.89 -4.87 -4.19
C ALA A 493 3.25 -4.11 -4.32
N LEU A 494 3.33 -3.11 -5.20
CA LEU A 494 4.51 -2.27 -5.35
C LEU A 494 4.82 -1.47 -4.08
N ALA A 495 3.82 -0.81 -3.50
CA ALA A 495 3.95 -0.04 -2.26
C ALA A 495 4.44 -0.92 -1.10
N GLY A 496 3.89 -2.14 -0.98
CA GLY A 496 4.36 -3.15 -0.03
C GLY A 496 5.84 -3.50 -0.23
N CYS A 497 6.24 -3.78 -1.46
CA CYS A 497 7.63 -4.12 -1.80
C CYS A 497 8.60 -2.97 -1.53
N ARG A 498 8.21 -1.72 -1.86
CA ARG A 498 9.02 -0.52 -1.65
C ARG A 498 9.12 -0.12 -0.18
N ARG A 499 8.06 -0.34 0.60
CA ARG A 499 8.08 -0.18 2.06
C ARG A 499 9.03 -1.18 2.69
N ALA A 500 9.05 -2.42 2.18
CA ALA A 500 9.80 -3.51 2.76
C ALA A 500 11.25 -3.62 2.26
N THR A 501 11.58 -3.18 1.04
CA THR A 501 12.89 -3.44 0.45
C THR A 501 13.31 -2.34 -0.51
N SER A 502 14.62 -2.25 -0.75
CA SER A 502 15.21 -1.41 -1.81
C SER A 502 15.20 -2.09 -3.16
N LEU A 503 14.91 -3.39 -3.18
CA LEU A 503 15.09 -4.20 -4.36
C LEU A 503 14.34 -3.54 -5.53
N PRO A 504 14.97 -3.45 -6.71
CA PRO A 504 14.32 -2.91 -7.88
C PRO A 504 13.10 -3.81 -8.21
N VAL A 505 11.97 -3.19 -8.51
CA VAL A 505 10.70 -3.90 -8.72
C VAL A 505 10.23 -3.67 -10.15
N ILE A 506 10.02 -4.75 -10.90
CA ILE A 506 9.32 -4.71 -12.19
C ILE A 506 7.85 -5.05 -11.94
N ALA A 507 6.93 -4.22 -12.40
CA ALA A 507 5.50 -4.48 -12.25
C ALA A 507 4.86 -4.94 -13.57
N CYS A 508 4.22 -6.10 -13.58
CA CYS A 508 3.53 -6.63 -14.75
C CYS A 508 2.04 -6.87 -14.49
N ARG A 509 1.21 -6.51 -15.46
CA ARG A 509 -0.22 -6.84 -15.50
C ARG A 509 -0.52 -7.87 -16.58
N SER A 510 -1.61 -8.61 -16.39
CA SER A 510 -2.26 -9.33 -17.49
C SER A 510 -3.25 -8.39 -18.17
N ILE A 511 -2.88 -7.85 -19.33
CA ILE A 511 -3.74 -6.95 -20.12
C ILE A 511 -4.09 -7.66 -21.42
N GLU A 512 -5.36 -8.06 -21.56
CA GLU A 512 -5.82 -8.84 -22.71
C GLU A 512 -6.29 -7.99 -23.90
N ARG A 513 -6.65 -6.72 -23.65
CA ARG A 513 -7.18 -5.79 -24.65
C ARG A 513 -6.26 -4.60 -24.85
N ASP A 514 -6.21 -4.08 -26.07
CA ASP A 514 -5.54 -2.83 -26.40
C ASP A 514 -6.40 -1.62 -26.01
N ASP A 515 -6.70 -1.47 -24.70
CA ASP A 515 -7.40 -0.30 -24.14
C ASP A 515 -6.37 0.80 -23.81
N PRO A 516 -6.36 1.93 -24.55
CA PRO A 516 -5.36 2.98 -24.34
C PRO A 516 -5.40 3.60 -22.95
N ALA A 517 -6.59 3.71 -22.36
CA ALA A 517 -6.76 4.41 -21.11
C ALA A 517 -6.40 3.51 -19.92
N GLU A 518 -6.69 2.20 -19.99
CA GLU A 518 -6.20 1.22 -19.02
C GLU A 518 -4.66 1.10 -19.05
N ILE A 519 -4.07 1.06 -20.25
CA ILE A 519 -2.61 0.97 -20.42
C ILE A 519 -1.91 2.22 -19.89
N ALA A 520 -2.44 3.42 -20.18
CA ALA A 520 -1.89 4.68 -19.67
C ALA A 520 -2.08 4.85 -18.15
N GLU A 521 -3.21 4.38 -17.60
CA GLU A 521 -3.44 4.34 -16.15
C GLU A 521 -2.38 3.50 -15.45
N PHE A 522 -2.13 2.29 -15.95
CA PHE A 522 -1.11 1.40 -15.42
C PHE A 522 0.30 2.00 -15.52
N ALA A 523 0.69 2.52 -16.69
CA ALA A 523 2.01 3.12 -16.90
C ALA A 523 2.29 4.24 -15.88
N ARG A 524 1.39 5.22 -15.77
CA ARG A 524 1.54 6.35 -14.86
C ARG A 524 1.59 5.93 -13.39
N ALA A 525 0.73 4.98 -12.99
CA ALA A 525 0.69 4.52 -11.61
C ALA A 525 1.97 3.81 -11.19
N MET A 526 2.59 3.04 -12.10
CA MET A 526 3.85 2.37 -11.81
C MET A 526 5.04 3.32 -11.83
N GLU A 527 5.04 4.32 -12.72
CA GLU A 527 6.03 5.40 -12.72
C GLU A 527 5.99 6.19 -11.40
N SER A 528 4.81 6.64 -10.98
CA SER A 528 4.67 7.39 -9.72
C SER A 528 4.95 6.54 -8.49
N GLY A 529 4.67 5.24 -8.55
CA GLY A 529 4.97 4.27 -7.50
C GLY A 529 6.45 3.89 -7.38
N GLY A 530 7.31 4.35 -8.30
CA GLY A 530 8.74 4.07 -8.27
C GLY A 530 9.11 2.66 -8.74
N ALA A 531 8.36 2.09 -9.69
CA ALA A 531 8.76 0.86 -10.35
C ALA A 531 10.02 1.07 -11.19
N THR A 532 10.90 0.07 -11.21
CA THR A 532 12.13 0.06 -12.03
C THR A 532 11.85 -0.30 -13.48
N GLY A 533 10.77 -1.04 -13.72
CA GLY A 533 10.31 -1.45 -15.05
C GLY A 533 8.85 -1.84 -15.00
N ILE A 534 8.19 -1.88 -16.15
CA ILE A 534 6.79 -2.29 -16.25
C ILE A 534 6.61 -3.32 -17.35
N GLY A 535 5.52 -4.07 -17.37
CA GLY A 535 5.33 -5.06 -18.42
C GLY A 535 3.96 -5.68 -18.51
N VAL A 536 3.84 -6.55 -19.51
CA VAL A 536 2.66 -7.40 -19.71
C VAL A 536 3.11 -8.85 -19.74
N ASN A 537 2.46 -9.69 -18.94
CA ASN A 537 2.72 -11.11 -18.89
C ASN A 537 1.43 -11.93 -18.72
N CYS A 538 1.46 -13.20 -19.12
CA CYS A 538 0.34 -14.15 -19.01
C CYS A 538 -0.93 -13.78 -19.80
N ALA A 539 -0.87 -12.71 -20.60
CA ALA A 539 -1.93 -12.32 -21.53
C ALA A 539 -2.04 -13.32 -22.70
N ALA A 540 -2.89 -13.01 -23.69
CA ALA A 540 -3.05 -13.80 -24.91
C ALA A 540 -1.71 -14.14 -25.61
N GLY A 541 -1.75 -15.08 -26.57
CA GLY A 541 -0.54 -15.53 -27.28
C GLY A 541 0.27 -14.41 -27.95
N PRO A 542 1.50 -14.69 -28.42
CA PRO A 542 2.49 -13.66 -28.74
C PRO A 542 2.01 -12.59 -29.75
N ARG A 543 1.16 -12.97 -30.71
CA ARG A 543 0.63 -11.99 -31.69
C ARG A 543 -0.34 -10.99 -31.06
N ALA A 544 -1.24 -11.44 -30.20
CA ALA A 544 -2.28 -10.60 -29.61
C ALA A 544 -1.67 -9.52 -28.70
N MET A 545 -0.57 -9.86 -28.02
CA MET A 545 0.11 -8.94 -27.10
C MET A 545 0.88 -7.79 -27.80
N ARG A 546 1.06 -7.83 -29.13
CA ARG A 546 1.86 -6.83 -29.86
C ARG A 546 1.34 -5.40 -29.69
N ALA A 547 0.03 -5.20 -29.88
CA ALA A 547 -0.58 -3.87 -29.82
C ALA A 547 -0.49 -3.28 -28.40
N VAL A 548 -0.85 -4.10 -27.40
CA VAL A 548 -0.78 -3.75 -25.98
C VAL A 548 0.64 -3.34 -25.58
N VAL A 549 1.64 -4.15 -25.94
CA VAL A 549 3.05 -3.89 -25.58
C VAL A 549 3.60 -2.67 -26.30
N ALA A 550 3.29 -2.48 -27.59
CA ALA A 550 3.72 -1.31 -28.32
C ALA A 550 3.13 -0.02 -27.72
N ARG A 551 1.86 -0.05 -27.31
CA ARG A 551 1.22 1.08 -26.65
C ARG A 551 1.78 1.34 -25.26
N LEU A 552 2.04 0.28 -24.48
CA LEU A 552 2.66 0.41 -23.17
C LEU A 552 4.03 1.07 -23.29
N ALA A 553 4.86 0.61 -24.24
CA ALA A 553 6.17 1.20 -24.52
C ALA A 553 6.10 2.67 -24.96
N ALA A 554 5.03 3.08 -25.65
CA ALA A 554 4.80 4.48 -26.02
C ALA A 554 4.27 5.35 -24.87
N SER A 555 3.78 4.74 -23.78
CA SER A 555 3.10 5.41 -22.67
C SER A 555 3.99 5.59 -21.42
N THR A 556 5.23 5.12 -21.44
CA THR A 556 6.16 5.18 -20.29
C THR A 556 7.60 5.49 -20.72
N ARG A 557 8.40 5.99 -19.78
CA ARG A 557 9.87 6.04 -19.90
C ARG A 557 10.57 4.83 -19.27
N LEU A 558 9.84 4.02 -18.51
CA LEU A 558 10.39 2.84 -17.85
C LEU A 558 10.71 1.73 -18.87
N PRO A 559 11.73 0.88 -18.60
CA PRO A 559 11.95 -0.35 -19.34
C PRO A 559 10.68 -1.21 -19.39
N VAL A 560 10.23 -1.56 -20.60
CA VAL A 560 9.06 -2.43 -20.79
C VAL A 560 9.48 -3.89 -20.97
N LEU A 561 8.77 -4.80 -20.28
CA LEU A 561 8.91 -6.25 -20.34
C LEU A 561 7.70 -6.89 -21.06
N ALA A 562 7.97 -7.86 -21.93
CA ALA A 562 6.95 -8.63 -22.66
C ALA A 562 7.13 -10.14 -22.47
N ARG A 563 6.18 -10.82 -21.81
CA ARG A 563 6.21 -12.27 -21.54
C ARG A 563 4.87 -12.95 -21.92
N PRO A 564 4.64 -13.26 -23.21
CA PRO A 564 3.40 -13.88 -23.64
C PRO A 564 3.29 -15.35 -23.22
N ASN A 565 2.06 -15.88 -23.21
CA ASN A 565 1.83 -17.32 -23.15
C ASN A 565 2.28 -18.02 -24.43
N ALA A 566 2.47 -19.34 -24.36
CA ALA A 566 2.75 -20.20 -25.49
C ALA A 566 1.52 -20.49 -26.37
N GLY A 567 0.82 -19.42 -26.76
CA GLY A 567 -0.49 -19.52 -27.39
C GLY A 567 -1.59 -19.89 -26.39
N PHE A 568 -2.74 -20.30 -26.92
CA PHE A 568 -3.86 -20.76 -26.12
C PHE A 568 -3.66 -22.22 -25.71
N PRO A 569 -3.91 -22.58 -24.46
CA PRO A 569 -3.80 -23.96 -24.01
C PRO A 569 -4.95 -24.81 -24.56
N GLU A 570 -4.64 -26.03 -24.98
CA GLU A 570 -5.61 -27.08 -25.30
C GLU A 570 -5.78 -27.99 -24.09
N ALA A 571 -7.02 -28.23 -23.66
CA ALA A 571 -7.32 -29.22 -22.63
C ALA A 571 -7.15 -30.63 -23.22
N VAL A 572 -6.25 -31.42 -22.64
CA VAL A 572 -6.04 -32.82 -23.03
C VAL A 572 -6.61 -33.73 -21.94
N GLY A 573 -7.39 -34.73 -22.38
CA GLY A 573 -8.08 -35.67 -21.50
C GLY A 573 -7.19 -36.81 -20.98
N ALA A 574 -7.75 -37.67 -20.14
CA ALA A 574 -7.03 -38.81 -19.54
C ALA A 574 -6.51 -39.85 -20.54
N SER A 575 -6.99 -39.83 -21.79
CA SER A 575 -6.55 -40.70 -22.88
C SER A 575 -5.28 -40.20 -23.60
N ASP A 576 -4.77 -39.02 -23.25
CA ASP A 576 -3.52 -38.51 -23.81
C ASP A 576 -2.31 -39.27 -23.23
N PRO A 577 -1.31 -39.66 -24.05
CA PRO A 577 -0.11 -40.35 -23.57
C PRO A 577 0.68 -39.60 -22.50
N ALA A 578 0.53 -38.27 -22.42
CA ALA A 578 1.17 -37.42 -21.42
C ALA A 578 0.31 -37.18 -20.16
N GLY A 579 -0.90 -37.75 -20.10
CA GLY A 579 -1.86 -37.57 -19.00
C GLY A 579 -2.78 -36.34 -19.16
N PRO A 580 -3.80 -36.20 -18.28
CA PRO A 580 -4.73 -35.08 -18.32
C PRO A 580 -4.03 -33.76 -17.94
N GLY A 581 -4.31 -32.69 -18.68
CA GLY A 581 -3.66 -31.40 -18.45
C GLY A 581 -3.88 -30.37 -19.56
N TRP A 582 -2.94 -29.43 -19.66
CA TRP A 582 -2.94 -28.37 -20.67
C TRP A 582 -1.75 -28.52 -21.61
N ARG A 583 -2.01 -28.57 -22.92
CA ARG A 583 -0.98 -28.61 -23.97
C ARG A 583 -0.85 -27.24 -24.63
N TYR A 584 0.39 -26.79 -24.84
CA TYR A 584 0.71 -25.56 -25.57
C TYR A 584 1.41 -25.87 -26.89
N HIS A 585 1.00 -25.22 -27.98
CA HIS A 585 1.43 -25.54 -29.36
C HIS A 585 2.37 -24.51 -29.98
N LEU A 586 2.93 -23.61 -29.18
CA LEU A 586 3.81 -22.57 -29.70
C LEU A 586 5.09 -23.17 -30.30
N ARG A 587 5.46 -22.69 -31.50
CA ARG A 587 6.75 -23.00 -32.11
C ARG A 587 7.78 -21.93 -31.69
N PRO A 588 9.04 -22.30 -31.38
CA PRO A 588 10.08 -21.33 -31.02
C PRO A 588 10.26 -20.19 -32.03
N ALA A 589 10.25 -20.49 -33.34
CA ALA A 589 10.36 -19.48 -34.40
C ALA A 589 9.24 -18.42 -34.35
N TRP A 590 8.01 -18.84 -34.05
CA TRP A 590 6.88 -17.91 -33.93
C TRP A 590 7.05 -16.98 -32.73
N LEU A 591 7.59 -17.46 -31.61
CA LEU A 591 7.90 -16.59 -30.47
C LEU A 591 8.94 -15.54 -30.84
N VAL A 592 10.02 -15.96 -31.52
CA VAL A 592 11.10 -15.08 -31.99
C VAL A 592 10.57 -13.97 -32.90
N ASP A 593 9.72 -14.30 -33.88
CA ASP A 593 9.16 -13.31 -34.80
C ASP A 593 8.31 -12.25 -34.08
N ASN A 594 7.59 -12.65 -33.03
CA ASN A 594 6.82 -11.73 -32.21
C ASN A 594 7.72 -10.91 -31.27
N ALA A 595 8.74 -11.53 -30.68
CA ALA A 595 9.70 -10.84 -29.82
C ALA A 595 10.48 -9.76 -30.57
N LYS A 596 10.86 -10.00 -31.84
CA LYS A 596 11.44 -8.98 -32.71
C LYS A 596 10.52 -7.77 -32.89
N ALA A 597 9.21 -8.00 -33.03
CA ALA A 597 8.23 -6.90 -33.12
C ALA A 597 8.10 -6.11 -31.81
N TYR A 598 8.18 -6.79 -30.66
CA TYR A 598 8.20 -6.12 -29.35
C TYR A 598 9.45 -5.24 -29.21
N VAL A 599 10.62 -5.79 -29.51
CA VAL A 599 11.90 -5.07 -29.47
C VAL A 599 11.89 -3.86 -30.40
N ALA A 600 11.33 -4.00 -31.60
CA ALA A 600 11.15 -2.89 -32.54
C ALA A 600 10.25 -1.77 -32.00
N SER A 601 9.39 -2.07 -31.02
CA SER A 601 8.53 -1.10 -30.33
C SER A 601 9.18 -0.50 -29.07
N GLY A 602 10.45 -0.83 -28.78
CA GLY A 602 11.22 -0.28 -27.66
C GLY A 602 11.17 -1.09 -26.36
N VAL A 603 10.71 -2.34 -26.43
CA VAL A 603 10.75 -3.28 -25.29
C VAL A 603 12.19 -3.57 -24.88
N ALA A 604 12.44 -3.49 -23.57
CA ALA A 604 13.76 -3.68 -22.98
C ALA A 604 14.02 -5.14 -22.56
N ALA A 605 12.97 -5.94 -22.36
CA ALA A 605 13.11 -7.33 -21.97
C ALA A 605 12.02 -8.22 -22.55
N VAL A 606 12.39 -9.44 -22.93
CA VAL A 606 11.47 -10.45 -23.48
C VAL A 606 11.68 -11.78 -22.77
N GLY A 607 10.61 -12.56 -22.63
CA GLY A 607 10.68 -13.92 -22.09
C GLY A 607 9.40 -14.68 -22.36
N GLY A 608 9.04 -15.60 -21.48
CA GLY A 608 7.83 -16.39 -21.60
C GLY A 608 7.02 -16.45 -20.32
N CYS A 609 5.71 -16.65 -20.48
CA CYS A 609 4.81 -17.07 -19.40
C CYS A 609 4.34 -18.52 -19.66
N CYS A 610 3.09 -18.86 -19.34
CA CYS A 610 2.59 -20.23 -19.36
C CYS A 610 2.86 -20.97 -20.68
N GLY A 611 3.43 -22.17 -20.59
CA GLY A 611 3.75 -23.05 -21.72
C GLY A 611 5.05 -22.71 -22.48
N VAL A 612 5.73 -21.61 -22.18
CA VAL A 612 7.00 -21.26 -22.83
C VAL A 612 8.13 -22.06 -22.18
N ALA A 613 8.55 -23.13 -22.84
CA ALA A 613 9.60 -24.06 -22.38
C ALA A 613 11.04 -23.56 -22.66
N PRO A 614 12.09 -24.20 -22.10
CA PRO A 614 13.50 -23.82 -22.34
C PRO A 614 13.91 -23.77 -23.82
N THR A 615 13.34 -24.62 -24.68
CA THR A 615 13.59 -24.61 -26.14
C THR A 615 13.17 -23.29 -26.81
N HIS A 616 12.13 -22.64 -26.29
CA HIS A 616 11.70 -21.32 -26.75
C HIS A 616 12.68 -20.23 -26.32
N ILE A 617 13.14 -20.28 -25.07
CA ILE A 617 14.11 -19.33 -24.51
C ILE A 617 15.44 -19.44 -25.25
N ALA A 618 15.89 -20.66 -25.58
CA ALA A 618 17.09 -20.88 -26.40
C ALA A 618 17.00 -20.22 -27.77
N ALA A 619 15.83 -20.29 -28.41
CA ALA A 619 15.59 -19.62 -29.69
C ALA A 619 15.58 -18.08 -29.54
N LEU A 620 14.99 -17.55 -28.45
CA LEU A 620 15.01 -16.12 -28.16
C LEU A 620 16.44 -15.61 -27.91
N ALA A 621 17.20 -16.28 -27.03
CA ALA A 621 18.57 -15.92 -26.71
C ALA A 621 19.45 -15.95 -27.97
N THR A 622 19.32 -16.98 -28.81
CA THR A 622 20.07 -17.07 -30.08
C THR A 622 19.72 -15.93 -31.03
N ALA A 623 18.44 -15.55 -31.13
CA ALA A 623 17.98 -14.57 -32.11
C ALA A 623 18.15 -13.10 -31.68
N LEU A 624 18.24 -12.82 -30.37
CA LEU A 624 18.21 -11.45 -29.82
C LEU A 624 19.46 -11.09 -29.02
N SER A 625 20.43 -12.00 -28.86
CA SER A 625 21.70 -11.70 -28.20
C SER A 625 22.38 -10.49 -28.85
N GLY A 626 22.72 -9.48 -28.04
CA GLY A 626 23.37 -8.25 -28.51
C GLY A 626 22.46 -7.27 -29.26
N ALA A 627 21.14 -7.49 -29.28
CA ALA A 627 20.20 -6.54 -29.89
C ALA A 627 20.20 -5.20 -29.12
N ALA A 628 20.45 -4.11 -29.85
CA ALA A 628 20.40 -2.76 -29.31
C ALA A 628 18.97 -2.38 -28.90
N ARG A 629 18.85 -1.69 -27.77
CA ARG A 629 17.56 -1.15 -27.32
C ARG A 629 17.22 0.11 -28.12
N ILE A 630 15.97 0.22 -28.52
CA ILE A 630 15.39 1.46 -29.07
C ILE A 630 14.74 2.20 -27.91
N THR A 631 15.14 3.44 -27.65
CA THR A 631 14.47 4.31 -26.68
C THR A 631 13.29 4.99 -27.37
N PRO A 632 12.03 4.76 -26.97
CA PRO A 632 10.89 5.42 -27.58
C PRO A 632 10.91 6.94 -27.30
N GLY A 633 10.47 7.73 -28.28
CA GLY A 633 10.14 9.15 -28.06
C GLY A 633 8.76 9.30 -27.43
N THR A 634 8.64 10.15 -26.40
CA THR A 634 7.37 10.38 -25.68
C THR A 634 6.41 11.28 -26.46
N ALA A 635 5.11 10.94 -26.47
CA ALA A 635 4.04 11.85 -26.91
C ALA A 635 3.67 12.87 -25.80
N PRO A 636 3.09 14.03 -26.14
CA PRO A 636 2.88 15.15 -25.19
C PRO A 636 1.89 14.87 -24.05
N GLU A 637 2.13 15.52 -22.92
CA GLU A 637 1.52 15.33 -21.58
C GLU A 637 0.09 15.89 -21.40
N ASP A 638 -0.51 16.52 -22.41
CA ASP A 638 -1.65 17.45 -22.23
C ASP A 638 -3.03 16.83 -21.92
N ALA A 639 -3.14 15.50 -21.80
CA ALA A 639 -4.42 14.83 -21.45
C ALA A 639 -4.53 14.37 -19.99
N ALA A 640 -3.45 14.47 -19.19
CA ALA A 640 -3.33 13.77 -17.91
C ALA A 640 -3.85 14.55 -16.67
N ALA A 641 -3.93 15.88 -16.74
CA ALA A 641 -4.29 16.71 -15.58
C ALA A 641 -5.77 16.65 -15.18
N ALA A 642 -6.66 16.23 -16.09
CA ALA A 642 -8.10 16.16 -15.82
C ALA A 642 -8.55 14.86 -15.12
N ALA A 643 -7.79 13.77 -15.21
CA ALA A 643 -8.29 12.43 -14.85
C ALA A 643 -8.05 12.00 -13.39
N HIS A 644 -7.12 12.65 -12.65
CA HIS A 644 -6.79 12.26 -11.27
C HIS A 644 -7.72 12.91 -10.22
N ALA A 645 -8.33 14.06 -10.56
CA ALA A 645 -9.30 14.73 -9.69
C ALA A 645 -10.69 14.06 -9.72
N ASP A 646 -11.02 13.32 -10.78
CA ASP A 646 -12.33 12.67 -10.95
C ASP A 646 -12.41 11.24 -10.38
N LEU A 647 -11.28 10.55 -10.17
CA LEU A 647 -11.27 9.14 -9.73
C LEU A 647 -11.44 8.92 -8.23
N ILE A 648 -11.38 9.97 -7.41
CA ILE A 648 -11.70 9.92 -5.98
C ILE A 648 -13.04 10.62 -5.69
N ALA A 649 -13.66 11.27 -6.69
CA ALA A 649 -14.82 12.14 -6.48
C ALA A 649 -16.05 11.84 -7.33
N ALA A 650 -16.08 10.82 -8.20
CA ALA A 650 -17.21 10.57 -9.08
C ALA A 650 -17.67 9.09 -9.11
N ASP A 651 -18.27 8.60 -8.03
CA ASP A 651 -18.99 7.31 -8.02
C ASP A 651 -20.46 7.45 -7.59
N ARG A 652 -21.11 8.54 -8.05
CA ARG A 652 -22.57 8.68 -7.99
C ARG A 652 -23.11 9.09 -9.34
N VAL A 653 -23.08 8.17 -10.30
CA VAL A 653 -24.06 8.24 -11.38
C VAL A 653 -25.39 7.77 -10.80
N ALA A 654 -26.22 8.70 -10.35
CA ALA A 654 -27.62 8.41 -10.06
C ALA A 654 -28.31 8.08 -11.39
N VAL A 655 -28.28 6.80 -11.80
CA VAL A 655 -29.12 6.33 -12.90
C VAL A 655 -30.55 6.31 -12.40
N GLY A 656 -31.29 7.38 -12.66
CA GLY A 656 -32.71 7.47 -12.35
C GLY A 656 -33.51 6.59 -13.32
N HIS A 657 -33.85 5.36 -12.92
CA HIS A 657 -34.73 4.51 -13.72
C HIS A 657 -36.15 5.11 -13.78
N PRO A 658 -36.85 5.09 -14.94
CA PRO A 658 -38.18 5.70 -15.10
C PRO A 658 -39.24 5.21 -14.11
N LEU A 659 -39.10 3.98 -13.58
CA LEU A 659 -39.97 3.45 -12.53
C LEU A 659 -39.90 4.27 -11.23
N LEU A 660 -38.72 4.80 -10.90
CA LEU A 660 -38.45 5.55 -9.66
C LEU A 660 -38.75 7.05 -9.79
N ALA A 661 -38.81 7.57 -11.02
CA ALA A 661 -39.03 8.99 -11.30
C ALA A 661 -40.51 9.42 -11.23
N ARG A 662 -41.44 8.47 -11.07
CA ARG A 662 -42.89 8.73 -11.07
C ARG A 662 -43.31 9.35 -9.75
N ARG A 663 -43.95 10.52 -9.82
CA ARG A 663 -44.43 11.27 -8.64
C ARG A 663 -45.96 11.45 -8.60
N ASP A 664 -46.65 11.07 -9.67
CA ASP A 664 -48.08 11.23 -9.86
C ASP A 664 -48.89 10.01 -9.40
N ARG A 665 -48.27 8.83 -9.30
CA ARG A 665 -48.91 7.57 -8.89
C ARG A 665 -47.92 6.55 -8.35
N LEU A 666 -48.42 5.58 -7.58
CA LEU A 666 -47.63 4.44 -7.11
C LEU A 666 -47.11 3.61 -8.30
N ALA A 667 -45.79 3.39 -8.32
CA ALA A 667 -45.18 2.39 -9.18
C ALA A 667 -45.55 0.99 -8.68
N VAL A 668 -45.83 0.05 -9.60
CA VAL A 668 -46.19 -1.32 -9.22
C VAL A 668 -45.27 -2.35 -9.84
N VAL A 669 -44.63 -3.18 -9.01
CA VAL A 669 -43.87 -4.35 -9.44
C VAL A 669 -44.70 -5.59 -9.17
N GLY A 670 -44.95 -6.43 -10.17
CA GLY A 670 -45.59 -7.73 -10.00
C GLY A 670 -44.57 -8.86 -9.96
N SER A 671 -44.63 -9.74 -8.97
CA SER A 671 -43.68 -10.86 -8.85
C SER A 671 -44.36 -12.22 -8.66
N VAL A 672 -43.73 -13.26 -9.21
CA VAL A 672 -44.10 -14.66 -9.03
C VAL A 672 -42.87 -15.49 -8.70
N PRO A 673 -42.99 -16.69 -8.10
CA PRO A 673 -41.84 -17.52 -7.76
C PRO A 673 -41.06 -17.96 -9.00
N ALA A 674 -39.73 -17.85 -8.94
CA ALA A 674 -38.87 -18.31 -10.03
C ALA A 674 -38.83 -19.84 -10.17
N ARG A 675 -39.23 -20.61 -9.14
CA ARG A 675 -39.40 -22.07 -9.23
C ARG A 675 -40.47 -22.52 -10.23
N LEU A 676 -41.43 -21.66 -10.58
CA LEU A 676 -42.49 -21.99 -11.53
C LEU A 676 -41.91 -22.28 -12.93
N PRO A 677 -42.52 -23.18 -13.72
CA PRO A 677 -42.17 -23.37 -15.12
C PRO A 677 -42.25 -22.06 -15.91
N ALA A 678 -41.31 -21.85 -16.84
CA ALA A 678 -41.15 -20.57 -17.54
C ALA A 678 -42.44 -20.07 -18.22
N GLY A 679 -43.18 -20.96 -18.88
CA GLY A 679 -44.44 -20.61 -19.54
C GLY A 679 -45.55 -20.18 -18.56
N ILE A 680 -45.62 -20.83 -17.39
CA ILE A 680 -46.62 -20.52 -16.35
C ILE A 680 -46.28 -19.16 -15.72
N ALA A 681 -45.03 -18.97 -15.31
CA ALA A 681 -44.57 -17.72 -14.71
C ALA A 681 -44.81 -16.52 -15.65
N ALA A 682 -44.49 -16.68 -16.94
CA ALA A 682 -44.66 -15.59 -17.90
C ALA A 682 -46.14 -15.33 -18.22
N ALA A 683 -47.01 -16.35 -18.22
CA ALA A 683 -48.45 -16.16 -18.35
C ALA A 683 -49.04 -15.38 -17.17
N ALA A 684 -48.64 -15.71 -15.94
CA ALA A 684 -49.05 -14.97 -14.74
C ALA A 684 -48.58 -13.51 -14.79
N LEU A 685 -47.30 -13.27 -15.11
CA LEU A 685 -46.74 -11.91 -15.19
C LEU A 685 -47.40 -11.08 -16.31
N ARG A 686 -47.77 -11.67 -17.46
CA ARG A 686 -48.55 -10.97 -18.50
C ARG A 686 -49.92 -10.51 -18.00
N ARG A 687 -50.60 -11.32 -17.19
CA ARG A 687 -51.89 -10.93 -16.59
C ARG A 687 -51.72 -9.77 -15.62
N LEU A 688 -50.66 -9.78 -14.82
CA LEU A 688 -50.34 -8.69 -13.90
C LEU A 688 -50.00 -7.39 -14.65
N THR A 689 -49.20 -7.44 -15.71
CA THR A 689 -48.93 -6.24 -16.53
C THR A 689 -50.18 -5.74 -17.23
N GLY A 690 -51.02 -6.63 -17.77
CA GLY A 690 -52.33 -6.27 -18.34
C GLY A 690 -53.30 -5.65 -17.34
N ALA A 691 -53.21 -6.02 -16.06
CA ALA A 691 -53.98 -5.40 -14.97
C ALA A 691 -53.36 -4.10 -14.43
N GLY A 692 -52.17 -3.73 -14.91
CA GLY A 692 -51.53 -2.46 -14.62
C GLY A 692 -50.24 -2.54 -13.82
N ALA A 693 -49.51 -3.65 -13.76
CA ALA A 693 -48.14 -3.67 -13.23
C ALA A 693 -47.16 -2.91 -14.17
N ASP A 694 -46.26 -2.11 -13.60
CA ASP A 694 -45.27 -1.31 -14.34
C ASP A 694 -43.95 -2.03 -14.59
N ALA A 695 -43.62 -3.00 -13.75
CA ALA A 695 -42.42 -3.84 -13.85
C ALA A 695 -42.73 -5.25 -13.34
N VAL A 696 -41.88 -6.21 -13.68
CA VAL A 696 -42.03 -7.62 -13.34
C VAL A 696 -40.79 -8.20 -12.68
N ALA A 697 -40.97 -9.15 -11.77
CA ALA A 697 -39.87 -9.87 -11.13
C ALA A 697 -40.14 -11.36 -11.03
N LEU A 698 -39.08 -12.16 -11.08
CA LEU A 698 -39.11 -13.59 -10.76
C LEU A 698 -38.42 -13.77 -9.42
N SER A 699 -39.19 -14.09 -8.39
CA SER A 699 -38.67 -14.12 -7.04
C SER A 699 -37.77 -15.31 -6.80
N SER A 700 -36.52 -15.03 -6.43
CA SER A 700 -35.49 -16.04 -6.16
C SER A 700 -35.53 -16.61 -4.74
N LEU A 701 -36.39 -16.05 -3.88
CA LEU A 701 -36.47 -16.38 -2.45
C LEU A 701 -37.06 -17.75 -2.16
N TRP A 702 -37.69 -18.38 -3.16
CA TRP A 702 -38.31 -19.69 -3.01
C TRP A 702 -37.27 -20.80 -3.17
N PRO A 703 -37.24 -21.80 -2.27
CA PRO A 703 -36.38 -22.97 -2.42
C PRO A 703 -36.50 -23.61 -3.81
N GLY A 704 -35.35 -23.97 -4.40
CA GLY A 704 -35.28 -24.54 -5.75
C GLY A 704 -35.36 -23.53 -6.90
N SER A 705 -35.45 -22.23 -6.62
CA SER A 705 -35.43 -21.19 -7.64
C SER A 705 -34.06 -21.09 -8.35
N PRO A 706 -34.03 -20.85 -9.68
CA PRO A 706 -32.77 -20.58 -10.37
C PRO A 706 -32.17 -19.25 -9.91
N GLN A 707 -30.84 -19.18 -9.88
CA GLN A 707 -30.08 -17.99 -9.54
C GLN A 707 -29.10 -17.61 -10.66
N GLY A 708 -28.45 -16.46 -10.51
CA GLY A 708 -27.37 -16.00 -11.38
C GLY A 708 -27.79 -15.79 -12.85
N ALA A 709 -26.89 -16.07 -13.79
CA ALA A 709 -27.13 -15.87 -15.23
C ALA A 709 -28.36 -16.63 -15.77
N ARG A 710 -28.73 -17.78 -15.16
CA ARG A 710 -29.95 -18.51 -15.55
C ARG A 710 -31.22 -17.72 -15.22
N LEU A 711 -31.23 -17.00 -14.10
CA LEU A 711 -32.35 -16.13 -13.73
C LEU A 711 -32.43 -14.93 -14.67
N ALA A 712 -31.30 -14.30 -15.00
CA ALA A 712 -31.23 -13.19 -15.96
C ALA A 712 -31.80 -13.58 -17.34
N ALA A 713 -31.42 -14.76 -17.87
CA ALA A 713 -31.96 -15.26 -19.13
C ALA A 713 -33.49 -15.47 -19.08
N ARG A 714 -34.03 -15.99 -17.96
CA ARG A 714 -35.48 -16.14 -17.78
C ARG A 714 -36.20 -14.81 -17.70
N LEU A 715 -35.62 -13.83 -17.00
CA LEU A 715 -36.18 -12.48 -16.91
C LEU A 715 -36.25 -11.79 -18.28
N ARG A 716 -35.23 -12.00 -19.14
CA ARG A 716 -35.29 -11.52 -20.52
C ARG A 716 -36.48 -12.10 -21.28
N HIS A 717 -36.66 -13.41 -21.21
CA HIS A 717 -37.79 -14.08 -21.88
C HIS A 717 -39.14 -13.52 -21.38
N THR A 718 -39.28 -13.32 -20.07
CA THR A 718 -40.48 -12.71 -19.49
C THR A 718 -40.68 -11.29 -20.01
N ARG A 719 -39.64 -10.45 -20.02
CA ARG A 719 -39.69 -9.07 -20.51
C ARG A 719 -40.13 -9.02 -21.98
N ASP A 720 -39.60 -9.90 -22.83
CA ASP A 720 -39.99 -9.98 -24.24
C ASP A 720 -41.48 -10.31 -24.41
N GLN A 721 -42.08 -11.05 -23.46
CA GLN A 721 -43.50 -11.42 -23.49
C GLN A 721 -44.43 -10.39 -22.84
N THR A 722 -43.95 -9.63 -21.84
CA THR A 722 -44.78 -8.68 -21.10
C THR A 722 -44.63 -7.24 -21.58
N GLY A 723 -43.51 -6.91 -22.24
CA GLY A 723 -43.12 -5.54 -22.59
C GLY A 723 -42.72 -4.67 -21.39
N ALA A 724 -42.75 -5.20 -20.17
CA ALA A 724 -42.45 -4.45 -18.95
C ALA A 724 -40.98 -4.62 -18.53
N PRO A 725 -40.36 -3.58 -17.92
CA PRO A 725 -39.06 -3.71 -17.24
C PRO A 725 -39.05 -4.91 -16.28
N ALA A 726 -37.93 -5.63 -16.26
CA ALA A 726 -37.73 -6.78 -15.39
C ALA A 726 -36.75 -6.43 -14.27
N VAL A 727 -36.95 -7.00 -13.08
CA VAL A 727 -36.04 -6.82 -11.93
C VAL A 727 -35.29 -8.10 -11.64
N LEU A 728 -33.95 -8.03 -11.61
CA LEU A 728 -33.11 -9.13 -11.16
C LEU A 728 -33.01 -9.13 -9.63
N GLU A 729 -33.41 -10.23 -8.99
CA GLU A 729 -33.16 -10.42 -7.57
C GLU A 729 -31.81 -11.12 -7.32
N LEU A 730 -31.05 -10.60 -6.37
CA LEU A 730 -29.82 -11.21 -5.87
C LEU A 730 -29.96 -11.51 -4.37
N SER A 731 -29.75 -12.76 -3.98
CA SER A 731 -29.81 -13.20 -2.59
C SER A 731 -28.42 -13.26 -1.94
N GLY A 732 -28.36 -12.93 -0.64
CA GLY A 732 -27.18 -13.20 0.20
C GLY A 732 -26.81 -14.68 0.18
N GLY A 733 -25.57 -15.00 -0.18
CA GLY A 733 -25.07 -16.37 -0.33
C GLY A 733 -24.41 -16.69 -1.67
N THR A 734 -24.54 -15.80 -2.66
CA THR A 734 -23.80 -15.86 -3.93
C THR A 734 -22.39 -15.31 -3.74
N SER A 735 -21.37 -15.92 -4.37
CA SER A 735 -20.03 -15.34 -4.42
C SER A 735 -20.03 -14.04 -5.24
N LEU A 736 -19.12 -13.09 -4.96
CA LEU A 736 -19.02 -11.85 -5.72
C LEU A 736 -18.76 -12.07 -7.22
N ARG A 737 -17.99 -13.10 -7.58
CA ARG A 737 -17.72 -13.47 -8.97
C ARG A 737 -18.99 -13.93 -9.68
N ALA A 738 -19.74 -14.84 -9.08
CA ALA A 738 -21.00 -15.31 -9.65
C ALA A 738 -22.06 -14.18 -9.72
N ALA A 739 -22.06 -13.25 -8.75
CA ALA A 739 -22.92 -12.08 -8.79
C ALA A 739 -22.54 -11.13 -9.94
N GLN A 740 -21.25 -10.88 -10.15
CA GLN A 740 -20.76 -10.10 -11.30
C GLN A 740 -21.24 -10.69 -12.62
N ASP A 741 -21.02 -11.98 -12.83
CA ASP A 741 -21.41 -12.64 -14.09
C ASP A 741 -22.92 -12.52 -14.33
N ALA A 742 -23.72 -12.63 -13.26
CA ALA A 742 -25.16 -12.45 -13.33
C ALA A 742 -25.57 -11.00 -13.67
N LEU A 743 -24.91 -10.00 -13.07
CA LEU A 743 -25.15 -8.58 -13.31
C LEU A 743 -24.73 -8.15 -14.72
N ILE A 744 -23.58 -8.62 -15.20
CA ILE A 744 -23.12 -8.37 -16.57
C ILE A 744 -24.10 -9.00 -17.56
N ALA A 745 -24.46 -10.27 -17.35
CA ALA A 745 -25.44 -10.95 -18.20
C ALA A 745 -26.79 -10.21 -18.20
N ALA A 746 -27.27 -9.78 -17.03
CA ALA A 746 -28.51 -9.02 -16.92
C ALA A 746 -28.45 -7.69 -17.69
N GLY A 747 -27.39 -6.91 -17.51
CA GLY A 747 -27.18 -5.66 -18.23
C GLY A 747 -27.15 -5.84 -19.76
N LEU A 748 -26.43 -6.85 -20.25
CA LEU A 748 -26.39 -7.19 -21.68
C LEU A 748 -27.75 -7.65 -22.22
N LEU A 749 -28.58 -8.25 -21.36
CA LEU A 749 -29.95 -8.62 -21.69
C LEU A 749 -30.93 -7.43 -21.56
N GLY A 750 -30.45 -6.25 -21.19
CA GLY A 750 -31.23 -5.02 -21.00
C GLY A 750 -32.08 -5.04 -19.72
N ILE A 751 -31.61 -5.76 -18.69
CA ILE A 751 -32.16 -5.74 -17.33
C ILE A 751 -31.30 -4.78 -16.52
N ASP A 752 -31.85 -3.63 -16.20
CA ASP A 752 -31.19 -2.51 -15.53
C ASP A 752 -31.69 -2.29 -14.10
N LEU A 753 -32.76 -2.97 -13.68
CA LEU A 753 -33.23 -2.97 -12.29
C LEU A 753 -32.70 -4.18 -11.53
N VAL A 754 -32.07 -3.93 -10.39
CA VAL A 754 -31.55 -4.97 -9.48
C VAL A 754 -32.14 -4.77 -8.09
N LEU A 755 -32.53 -5.86 -7.43
CA LEU A 755 -32.93 -5.87 -6.03
C LEU A 755 -32.02 -6.83 -5.25
N VAL A 756 -31.26 -6.30 -4.30
CA VAL A 756 -30.43 -7.08 -3.39
C VAL A 756 -31.19 -7.39 -2.11
N ASP A 757 -31.26 -8.66 -1.73
CA ASP A 757 -31.93 -9.10 -0.50
C ASP A 757 -30.94 -9.23 0.68
N GLN A 758 -31.25 -8.57 1.80
CA GLN A 758 -30.51 -8.71 3.06
C GLN A 758 -30.84 -10.00 3.83
N GLY A 759 -31.97 -10.66 3.57
CA GLY A 759 -32.62 -11.61 4.48
C GLY A 759 -32.67 -13.09 4.06
N GLY A 760 -31.80 -13.56 3.15
CA GLY A 760 -31.83 -14.96 2.67
C GLY A 760 -31.47 -16.01 3.74
N ALA A 761 -32.17 -17.15 3.74
CA ALA A 761 -31.95 -18.26 4.68
C ALA A 761 -30.49 -18.79 4.68
N PRO A 762 -29.95 -19.21 5.85
CA PRO A 762 -28.58 -19.68 5.95
C PRO A 762 -28.43 -21.10 5.39
N ALA A 763 -28.06 -21.23 4.11
CA ALA A 763 -27.66 -22.52 3.56
C ALA A 763 -26.12 -22.66 3.46
N SER A 764 -25.48 -23.32 4.43
CA SER A 764 -24.07 -23.78 4.43
C SER A 764 -22.94 -22.78 4.80
N THR A 765 -21.92 -23.36 5.43
CA THR A 765 -20.82 -22.78 6.23
C THR A 765 -19.54 -22.43 5.43
N SER A 766 -19.63 -22.00 4.17
CA SER A 766 -18.44 -21.60 3.39
C SER A 766 -18.13 -20.10 3.49
N ALA A 767 -16.84 -19.76 3.59
CA ALA A 767 -16.30 -18.43 3.89
C ALA A 767 -16.31 -17.42 2.70
N GLU A 768 -17.03 -17.70 1.60
CA GLU A 768 -16.97 -16.92 0.34
C GLU A 768 -18.32 -16.29 -0.07
N ARG A 769 -19.13 -15.81 0.90
CA ARG A 769 -20.45 -15.23 0.61
C ARG A 769 -20.42 -13.70 0.58
N ALA A 770 -20.95 -13.12 -0.49
CA ALA A 770 -21.11 -11.67 -0.61
C ALA A 770 -22.19 -11.16 0.35
N SER A 771 -21.90 -10.07 1.06
CA SER A 771 -22.90 -9.33 1.83
C SER A 771 -23.76 -8.46 0.90
N ALA A 772 -24.90 -7.97 1.40
CA ALA A 772 -25.72 -7.02 0.66
C ALA A 772 -24.93 -5.74 0.30
N LEU A 773 -23.98 -5.32 1.15
CA LEU A 773 -23.12 -4.17 0.88
C LEU A 773 -22.19 -4.42 -0.29
N ASP A 774 -21.58 -5.61 -0.34
CA ASP A 774 -20.66 -5.97 -1.43
C ASP A 774 -21.40 -6.04 -2.77
N LEU A 775 -22.63 -6.57 -2.76
CA LEU A 775 -23.47 -6.65 -3.95
C LEU A 775 -23.90 -5.26 -4.46
N VAL A 776 -24.31 -4.35 -3.57
CA VAL A 776 -24.63 -2.96 -3.95
C VAL A 776 -23.39 -2.25 -4.50
N ALA A 777 -22.24 -2.36 -3.82
CA ALA A 777 -21.00 -1.76 -4.28
C ALA A 777 -20.57 -2.30 -5.66
N LEU A 778 -20.76 -3.61 -5.91
CA LEU A 778 -20.50 -4.21 -7.21
C LEU A 778 -21.39 -3.62 -8.31
N THR A 779 -22.68 -3.39 -8.06
CA THR A 779 -23.57 -2.73 -9.05
C THR A 779 -23.08 -1.33 -9.41
N THR A 780 -22.65 -0.54 -8.42
CA THR A 780 -22.10 0.80 -8.63
C THR A 780 -20.81 0.76 -9.46
N ARG A 781 -19.91 -0.20 -9.18
CA ARG A 781 -18.67 -0.38 -9.95
C ARG A 781 -18.95 -0.72 -11.42
N LEU A 782 -19.88 -1.66 -11.67
CA LEU A 782 -20.27 -2.03 -13.03
C LEU A 782 -20.91 -0.83 -13.76
N ALA A 783 -21.71 -0.02 -13.06
CA ALA A 783 -22.28 1.21 -13.58
C ALA A 783 -21.24 2.31 -13.87
N ALA A 784 -20.08 2.26 -13.20
CA ALA A 784 -18.91 3.08 -13.52
C ALA A 784 -18.02 2.46 -14.62
N GLY A 785 -18.42 1.32 -15.19
CA GLY A 785 -17.64 0.62 -16.21
C GLY A 785 -16.40 -0.09 -15.67
N ARG A 786 -16.47 -0.58 -14.42
CA ARG A 786 -15.40 -1.37 -13.81
C ARG A 786 -15.91 -2.69 -13.28
N ASP A 787 -15.13 -3.74 -13.48
CA ASP A 787 -15.41 -5.06 -12.92
C ASP A 787 -15.00 -5.15 -11.43
N LEU A 788 -15.19 -6.33 -10.85
CA LEU A 788 -14.86 -6.69 -9.48
C LEU A 788 -13.38 -6.46 -9.19
N ALA A 789 -12.50 -6.84 -10.12
CA ALA A 789 -11.06 -6.65 -9.99
C ALA A 789 -10.65 -5.17 -10.13
N GLY A 790 -11.53 -4.32 -10.68
CA GLY A 790 -11.28 -2.90 -10.97
C GLY A 790 -10.84 -2.64 -12.41
N SER A 791 -10.80 -3.69 -13.25
CA SER A 791 -10.50 -3.59 -14.68
C SER A 791 -11.63 -2.87 -15.41
N ARG A 792 -11.31 -2.14 -16.48
CA ARG A 792 -12.31 -1.40 -17.26
C ARG A 792 -13.22 -2.36 -18.02
N LEU A 793 -14.48 -2.01 -18.21
CA LEU A 793 -15.39 -2.70 -19.13
C LEU A 793 -15.41 -1.98 -20.48
N ASP A 794 -15.82 -2.69 -21.54
CA ASP A 794 -15.98 -2.08 -22.87
C ASP A 794 -17.02 -0.96 -22.86
N ALA A 795 -18.03 -1.09 -22.00
CA ALA A 795 -19.02 -0.06 -21.71
C ALA A 795 -19.50 -0.18 -20.25
N PRO A 796 -19.91 0.94 -19.63
CA PRO A 796 -20.62 0.92 -18.36
C PRO A 796 -21.91 0.10 -18.43
N ILE A 797 -22.25 -0.59 -17.34
CA ILE A 797 -23.49 -1.35 -17.20
C ILE A 797 -24.42 -0.58 -16.26
N PRO A 798 -25.35 0.24 -16.78
CA PRO A 798 -26.12 1.17 -15.98
C PRO A 798 -27.20 0.43 -15.17
N LEU A 799 -26.81 -0.02 -13.98
CA LEU A 799 -27.69 -0.75 -13.06
C LEU A 799 -28.25 0.21 -12.01
N THR A 800 -29.56 0.17 -11.81
CA THR A 800 -30.26 0.81 -10.70
C THR A 800 -30.54 -0.24 -9.63
N CYS A 801 -29.79 -0.18 -8.53
CA CYS A 801 -29.86 -1.15 -7.45
C CYS A 801 -30.74 -0.67 -6.30
N GLY A 802 -31.70 -1.48 -5.88
CA GLY A 802 -32.43 -1.32 -4.63
C GLY A 802 -32.08 -2.41 -3.63
N VAL A 803 -32.49 -2.21 -2.37
CA VAL A 803 -32.27 -3.18 -1.29
C VAL A 803 -33.58 -3.57 -0.62
N ARG A 804 -33.79 -4.87 -0.43
CA ARG A 804 -34.86 -5.42 0.42
C ARG A 804 -34.35 -5.54 1.86
N LEU A 805 -35.06 -4.94 2.81
CA LEU A 805 -34.69 -5.00 4.23
C LEU A 805 -35.09 -6.35 4.85
N SER A 806 -34.30 -6.85 5.79
CA SER A 806 -34.61 -8.07 6.52
C SER A 806 -35.79 -7.86 7.50
N GLY A 807 -36.73 -8.81 7.52
CA GLY A 807 -37.92 -8.78 8.39
C GLY A 807 -37.66 -9.13 9.87
N GLY A 808 -36.43 -9.51 10.24
CA GLY A 808 -36.07 -10.02 11.57
C GLY A 808 -35.76 -8.96 12.64
N ALA A 809 -35.73 -7.67 12.32
CA ALA A 809 -35.47 -6.62 13.30
C ALA A 809 -36.71 -6.40 14.19
N ALA A 810 -36.83 -7.19 15.26
CA ALA A 810 -37.86 -7.03 16.28
C ALA A 810 -37.86 -5.63 16.95
N SER A 811 -36.82 -4.81 16.75
CA SER A 811 -36.62 -3.48 17.33
C SER A 811 -36.93 -2.29 16.42
N GLY A 812 -37.18 -2.49 15.12
CA GLY A 812 -37.33 -1.36 14.18
C GLY A 812 -36.03 -0.60 13.87
N GLU A 813 -34.86 -1.17 14.21
CA GLU A 813 -33.56 -0.58 13.88
C GLU A 813 -33.16 -0.87 12.42
N LEU A 814 -32.91 0.18 11.64
CA LEU A 814 -32.38 0.10 10.26
C LEU A 814 -30.86 -0.15 10.23
N ILE A 815 -30.40 -1.14 11.00
CA ILE A 815 -28.97 -1.45 11.12
C ILE A 815 -28.41 -1.79 9.72
N GLY A 816 -27.39 -1.05 9.30
CA GLY A 816 -26.69 -1.27 8.02
C GLY A 816 -27.23 -0.50 6.81
N LEU A 817 -28.41 0.14 6.88
CA LEU A 817 -28.94 0.92 5.75
C LEU A 817 -28.03 2.11 5.36
N PRO A 818 -27.49 2.93 6.28
CA PRO A 818 -26.65 4.07 5.89
C PRO A 818 -25.43 3.70 5.03
N ALA A 819 -24.77 2.58 5.32
CA ALA A 819 -23.65 2.10 4.51
C ALA A 819 -24.09 1.68 3.10
N LEU A 820 -25.26 1.07 2.97
CA LEU A 820 -25.85 0.67 1.69
C LEU A 820 -26.29 1.87 0.84
N VAL A 821 -26.84 2.92 1.48
CA VAL A 821 -27.14 4.19 0.80
C VAL A 821 -25.85 4.85 0.32
N SER A 822 -24.82 4.87 1.16
CA SER A 822 -23.50 5.38 0.78
C SER A 822 -22.90 4.60 -0.41
N ALA A 823 -23.10 3.29 -0.47
CA ALA A 823 -22.62 2.42 -1.55
C ALA A 823 -23.38 2.53 -2.87
N GLY A 824 -24.54 3.21 -2.91
CA GLY A 824 -25.29 3.46 -4.16
C GLY A 824 -26.72 2.90 -4.21
N THR A 825 -27.33 2.57 -3.08
CA THR A 825 -28.75 2.15 -3.05
C THR A 825 -29.66 3.25 -3.59
N ALA A 826 -30.44 2.93 -4.62
CA ALA A 826 -31.34 3.84 -5.32
C ALA A 826 -32.81 3.79 -4.83
N PHE A 827 -33.23 2.68 -4.22
CA PHE A 827 -34.55 2.52 -3.62
C PHE A 827 -34.55 1.43 -2.54
N VAL A 828 -35.55 1.45 -1.66
CA VAL A 828 -35.69 0.48 -0.57
C VAL A 828 -37.00 -0.29 -0.73
N VAL A 829 -36.95 -1.61 -0.57
CA VAL A 829 -38.14 -2.48 -0.51
C VAL A 829 -38.30 -2.94 0.95
N LEU A 830 -39.43 -2.59 1.54
CA LEU A 830 -39.84 -3.11 2.85
C LEU A 830 -40.39 -4.53 2.65
N PRO A 831 -39.96 -5.51 3.45
CA PRO A 831 -40.45 -6.88 3.34
C PRO A 831 -41.95 -6.95 3.68
N PRO A 832 -42.65 -8.03 3.28
CA PRO A 832 -44.03 -8.23 3.65
C PRO A 832 -44.15 -8.31 5.18
N THR A 833 -45.07 -7.51 5.74
CA THR A 833 -45.36 -7.50 7.18
C THR A 833 -46.86 -7.49 7.40
N TYR A 834 -47.32 -8.45 8.20
CA TYR A 834 -48.73 -8.60 8.56
C TYR A 834 -49.06 -7.90 9.90
N GLU A 835 -48.08 -7.21 10.52
CA GLU A 835 -48.24 -6.46 11.75
C GLU A 835 -48.16 -4.94 11.50
N PRO A 836 -49.29 -4.20 11.57
CA PRO A 836 -49.31 -2.75 11.30
C PRO A 836 -48.38 -1.93 12.20
N ALA A 837 -48.13 -2.38 13.43
CA ALA A 837 -47.20 -1.73 14.36
C ALA A 837 -45.76 -1.80 13.86
N ARG A 838 -45.31 -2.96 13.35
CA ARG A 838 -43.97 -3.14 12.78
C ARG A 838 -43.79 -2.30 11.53
N PHE A 839 -44.78 -2.27 10.64
CA PHE A 839 -44.71 -1.42 9.44
C PHE A 839 -44.59 0.07 9.80
N ARG A 840 -45.37 0.55 10.79
CA ARG A 840 -45.25 1.94 11.28
C ARG A 840 -43.86 2.23 11.83
N ALA A 841 -43.27 1.33 12.60
CA ALA A 841 -41.92 1.50 13.13
C ALA A 841 -40.88 1.62 12.00
N LEU A 842 -40.94 0.75 10.99
CA LEU A 842 -40.06 0.82 9.81
C LEU A 842 -40.22 2.14 9.05
N MET A 843 -41.45 2.59 8.82
CA MET A 843 -41.72 3.87 8.15
C MET A 843 -41.22 5.07 8.96
N THR A 844 -41.33 5.05 10.29
CA THR A 844 -40.78 6.10 11.16
C THR A 844 -39.26 6.12 11.14
N ALA A 845 -38.63 4.94 11.14
CA ALA A 845 -37.16 4.85 11.09
C ALA A 845 -36.58 5.36 9.76
N LEU A 846 -37.35 5.28 8.66
CA LEU A 846 -36.95 5.74 7.32
C LEU A 846 -37.16 7.25 7.06
N ASP A 847 -37.65 8.02 8.03
CA ASP A 847 -38.00 9.45 7.88
C ASP A 847 -36.74 10.36 7.89
N PHE A 848 -35.90 10.26 6.85
CA PHE A 848 -34.64 11.00 6.67
C PHE A 848 -34.81 12.27 5.79
N GLY A 849 -35.59 13.27 6.23
CA GLY A 849 -35.56 14.62 5.64
C GLY A 849 -35.73 14.73 4.10
N ALA A 850 -35.26 15.85 3.52
CA ALA A 850 -35.59 16.29 2.16
C ALA A 850 -35.01 15.46 0.97
N ASN A 851 -34.16 14.46 1.24
CA ASN A 851 -33.51 13.60 0.23
C ASN A 851 -33.77 12.10 0.48
N ALA A 852 -34.96 11.73 0.94
CA ALA A 852 -35.32 10.34 1.23
C ALA A 852 -35.35 9.46 -0.04
N LEU A 853 -34.84 8.24 0.06
CA LEU A 853 -34.90 7.24 -1.01
C LEU A 853 -36.36 6.85 -1.31
N PRO A 854 -36.71 6.53 -2.58
CA PRO A 854 -37.99 5.90 -2.91
C PRO A 854 -38.24 4.63 -2.09
N ILE A 855 -39.37 4.56 -1.39
CA ILE A 855 -39.77 3.41 -0.56
C ILE A 855 -40.85 2.61 -1.29
N PHE A 856 -40.60 1.31 -1.43
CA PHE A 856 -41.56 0.33 -1.91
C PHE A 856 -42.00 -0.55 -0.75
N ALA A 857 -43.30 -0.81 -0.64
CA ALA A 857 -43.82 -1.82 0.27
C ALA A 857 -44.01 -3.14 -0.49
N GLU A 858 -43.42 -4.23 -0.03
CA GLU A 858 -43.75 -5.56 -0.53
C GLU A 858 -45.01 -6.09 0.16
N VAL A 859 -45.89 -6.66 -0.65
CA VAL A 859 -47.14 -7.28 -0.22
C VAL A 859 -47.19 -8.67 -0.83
N LEU A 860 -47.18 -9.69 0.02
CA LEU A 860 -47.42 -11.07 -0.39
C LEU A 860 -48.91 -11.37 -0.26
N LEU A 861 -49.59 -11.50 -1.41
CA LEU A 861 -51.03 -11.79 -1.46
C LEU A 861 -51.29 -13.28 -1.24
N LEU A 862 -52.21 -13.57 -0.33
CA LEU A 862 -52.62 -14.93 0.03
C LEU A 862 -53.94 -15.25 -0.67
N SER A 863 -53.97 -16.34 -1.44
CA SER A 863 -55.15 -16.74 -2.23
C SER A 863 -56.19 -17.52 -1.43
N ASP A 864 -55.77 -18.22 -0.38
CA ASP A 864 -56.61 -19.08 0.44
C ASP A 864 -55.92 -19.39 1.79
N PRO A 865 -56.67 -19.87 2.80
CA PRO A 865 -56.11 -20.18 4.12
C PRO A 865 -55.12 -21.35 4.14
N ALA A 866 -55.23 -22.32 3.22
CA ALA A 866 -54.32 -23.47 3.20
C ALA A 866 -52.91 -23.05 2.76
N LEU A 867 -52.82 -22.17 1.76
CA LEU A 867 -51.56 -21.54 1.36
C LEU A 867 -50.98 -20.71 2.51
N ALA A 868 -51.81 -19.98 3.26
CA ALA A 868 -51.35 -19.22 4.43
C ALA A 868 -50.75 -20.13 5.52
N GLU A 869 -51.30 -21.32 5.73
CA GLU A 869 -50.75 -22.34 6.63
C GLU A 869 -49.48 -22.98 6.08
N GLU A 870 -49.42 -23.30 4.79
CA GLU A 870 -48.23 -23.83 4.12
C GLU A 870 -47.06 -22.86 4.27
N LEU A 871 -47.26 -21.58 3.97
CA LEU A 871 -46.20 -20.57 4.05
C LEU A 871 -45.68 -20.36 5.49
N ASP A 872 -46.58 -20.37 6.47
CA ASP A 872 -46.23 -20.20 7.89
C ASP A 872 -45.42 -21.40 8.44
N ASN A 873 -45.56 -22.59 7.83
CA ASN A 873 -44.84 -23.80 8.23
C ASN A 873 -43.60 -24.11 7.38
N GLU A 874 -43.62 -23.80 6.08
CA GLU A 874 -42.56 -24.15 5.12
C GLU A 874 -41.56 -23.03 4.85
N LEU A 875 -41.90 -21.76 5.16
CA LEU A 875 -41.01 -20.61 5.01
C LEU A 875 -40.85 -19.88 6.36
N PRO A 876 -39.85 -20.25 7.18
CA PRO A 876 -39.67 -19.72 8.54
C PRO A 876 -39.50 -18.19 8.63
N ALA A 877 -39.21 -17.52 7.52
CA ALA A 877 -39.06 -16.06 7.44
C ALA A 877 -40.39 -15.30 7.29
N LEU A 878 -41.50 -16.01 7.04
CA LEU A 878 -42.85 -15.46 6.96
C LEU A 878 -43.65 -15.97 8.16
N SER A 879 -44.28 -15.07 8.92
CA SER A 879 -45.24 -15.44 9.95
C SER A 879 -46.59 -14.82 9.62
N VAL A 880 -47.56 -15.67 9.31
CA VAL A 880 -48.92 -15.24 8.96
C VAL A 880 -49.78 -15.26 10.21
N PRO A 881 -50.26 -14.10 10.71
CA PRO A 881 -51.03 -14.05 11.96
C PRO A 881 -52.30 -14.89 11.86
N GLN A 882 -52.64 -15.61 12.95
CA GLN A 882 -53.85 -16.44 12.99
C GLN A 882 -55.11 -15.66 12.61
N ARG A 883 -55.21 -14.41 13.04
CA ARG A 883 -56.33 -13.51 12.67
C ARG A 883 -56.50 -13.36 11.15
N LEU A 884 -55.43 -13.33 10.38
CA LEU A 884 -55.51 -13.22 8.92
C LEU A 884 -55.95 -14.54 8.29
N LYS A 885 -55.49 -15.68 8.83
CA LYS A 885 -55.94 -17.02 8.43
C LYS A 885 -57.45 -17.19 8.65
N ASP A 886 -57.94 -16.76 9.82
CA ASP A 886 -59.37 -16.80 10.17
C ASP A 886 -60.20 -15.90 9.24
N LEU A 887 -59.68 -14.72 8.87
CA LEU A 887 -60.34 -13.82 7.91
C LEU A 887 -60.39 -14.40 6.50
N LEU A 888 -59.31 -15.03 6.03
CA LEU A 888 -59.24 -15.70 4.73
C LEU A 888 -60.19 -16.90 4.64
N ALA A 889 -60.37 -17.63 5.75
CA ALA A 889 -61.32 -18.73 5.84
C ALA A 889 -62.79 -18.25 5.74
N ALA A 890 -63.10 -17.05 6.26
CA ALA A 890 -64.44 -16.47 6.20
C ALA A 890 -64.74 -15.76 4.87
N ASP A 891 -63.75 -15.05 4.31
CA ASP A 891 -63.85 -14.36 3.03
C ASP A 891 -62.49 -14.42 2.29
N PRO A 892 -62.37 -15.25 1.24
CA PRO A 892 -61.14 -15.33 0.44
C PRO A 892 -60.71 -14.00 -0.21
N GLY A 893 -61.61 -13.01 -0.32
CA GLY A 893 -61.30 -11.67 -0.81
C GLY A 893 -60.77 -10.70 0.26
N ALA A 894 -60.77 -11.09 1.54
CA ALA A 894 -60.45 -10.21 2.67
C ALA A 894 -59.02 -9.64 2.60
N ASP A 895 -58.05 -10.41 2.10
CA ASP A 895 -56.65 -9.97 1.99
C ASP A 895 -56.50 -8.84 0.96
N ALA A 896 -57.09 -9.01 -0.23
CA ALA A 896 -57.10 -7.96 -1.26
C ALA A 896 -57.75 -6.66 -0.78
N ALA A 897 -58.84 -6.74 -0.02
CA ALA A 897 -59.49 -5.57 0.59
C ALA A 897 -58.61 -4.90 1.66
N GLY A 898 -57.93 -5.70 2.48
CA GLY A 898 -56.97 -5.23 3.48
C GLY A 898 -55.78 -4.50 2.86
N VAL A 899 -55.20 -5.06 1.81
CA VAL A 899 -54.10 -4.47 1.03
C VAL A 899 -54.51 -3.13 0.42
N LEU A 900 -55.71 -3.03 -0.15
CA LEU A 900 -56.20 -1.75 -0.68
C LEU A 900 -56.35 -0.68 0.39
N LYS A 901 -56.83 -1.04 1.59
CA LYS A 901 -56.90 -0.12 2.73
C LYS A 901 -55.51 0.34 3.16
N PHE A 902 -54.54 -0.58 3.22
CA PHE A 902 -53.15 -0.29 3.52
C PHE A 902 -52.52 0.67 2.51
N LEU A 903 -52.65 0.38 1.20
CA LEU A 903 -52.08 1.21 0.14
C LEU A 903 -52.70 2.61 0.11
N ARG A 904 -54.02 2.75 0.34
CA ARG A 904 -54.65 4.07 0.46
C ARG A 904 -54.09 4.89 1.61
N HIS A 905 -53.81 4.25 2.74
CA HIS A 905 -53.28 4.93 3.92
C HIS A 905 -51.85 5.42 3.72
N TRP A 906 -50.99 4.62 3.07
CA TRP A 906 -49.56 4.92 2.90
C TRP A 906 -49.18 5.57 1.57
N ARG A 907 -50.14 5.81 0.67
CA ARG A 907 -49.88 6.31 -0.70
C ARG A 907 -49.03 7.57 -0.81
N SER A 908 -49.08 8.48 0.17
CA SER A 908 -48.29 9.72 0.16
C SER A 908 -46.85 9.54 0.65
N ARG A 909 -46.53 8.38 1.22
CA ARG A 909 -45.21 8.05 1.77
C ARG A 909 -44.50 6.92 1.02
N LEU A 910 -45.19 6.25 0.09
CA LEU A 910 -44.62 5.19 -0.74
C LEU A 910 -44.42 5.69 -2.17
N ALA A 911 -43.27 5.35 -2.75
CA ALA A 911 -43.03 5.52 -4.18
C ALA A 911 -43.68 4.39 -5.00
N GLY A 912 -43.86 3.22 -4.39
CA GLY A 912 -44.51 2.10 -5.06
C GLY A 912 -44.84 0.92 -4.15
N VAL A 913 -45.35 -0.13 -4.78
CA VAL A 913 -45.71 -1.40 -4.14
C VAL A 913 -45.16 -2.56 -4.96
N TRP A 914 -44.65 -3.57 -4.27
CA TRP A 914 -44.20 -4.82 -4.85
C TRP A 914 -45.21 -5.91 -4.51
N ILE A 915 -46.03 -6.32 -5.47
CA ILE A 915 -47.07 -7.33 -5.29
C ILE A 915 -46.48 -8.69 -5.63
N SER A 916 -46.18 -9.47 -4.59
CA SER A 916 -45.63 -10.81 -4.69
C SER A 916 -46.73 -11.87 -4.56
N LEU A 917 -46.66 -12.90 -5.39
CA LEU A 917 -47.54 -14.08 -5.33
C LEU A 917 -46.75 -15.30 -4.86
N ALA A 918 -47.45 -16.22 -4.18
CA ALA A 918 -46.88 -17.50 -3.76
C ALA A 918 -46.91 -18.58 -4.86
N ASP A 919 -47.74 -18.38 -5.88
CA ASP A 919 -47.98 -19.29 -6.99
C ASP A 919 -48.46 -18.54 -8.25
N GLU A 920 -49.01 -19.25 -9.24
CA GLU A 920 -49.50 -18.71 -10.51
C GLU A 920 -50.87 -18.02 -10.46
N ARG A 921 -51.58 -18.03 -9.32
CA ARG A 921 -52.96 -17.52 -9.21
C ARG A 921 -52.98 -16.00 -9.08
N THR A 922 -53.29 -15.31 -10.17
CA THR A 922 -53.23 -13.84 -10.24
C THR A 922 -54.52 -13.09 -9.92
N ALA A 923 -55.66 -13.77 -9.82
CA ALA A 923 -56.97 -13.09 -9.79
C ALA A 923 -57.12 -12.04 -8.65
N PRO A 924 -56.72 -12.33 -7.39
CA PRO A 924 -56.76 -11.33 -6.32
C PRO A 924 -55.85 -10.12 -6.61
N ALA A 925 -54.66 -10.39 -7.14
CA ALA A 925 -53.67 -9.36 -7.47
C ALA A 925 -54.13 -8.46 -8.61
N GLU A 926 -54.78 -9.00 -9.64
CA GLU A 926 -55.37 -8.21 -10.72
C GLU A 926 -56.44 -7.25 -10.20
N ALA A 927 -57.26 -7.69 -9.23
CA ALA A 927 -58.28 -6.82 -8.61
C ALA A 927 -57.63 -5.68 -7.82
N VAL A 928 -56.58 -5.97 -7.04
CA VAL A 928 -55.80 -4.95 -6.32
C VAL A 928 -55.16 -3.96 -7.31
N LEU A 929 -54.51 -4.45 -8.36
CA LEU A 929 -53.84 -3.63 -9.37
C LEU A 929 -54.80 -2.64 -10.05
N ARG A 930 -55.96 -3.12 -10.53
CA ARG A 930 -56.97 -2.26 -11.17
C ARG A 930 -57.48 -1.19 -10.20
N ALA A 931 -57.69 -1.55 -8.93
CA ALA A 931 -58.14 -0.60 -7.92
C ALA A 931 -57.06 0.43 -7.55
N VAL A 932 -55.79 0.04 -7.45
CA VAL A 932 -54.65 0.96 -7.25
C VAL A 932 -54.54 1.96 -8.41
N ARG A 933 -54.79 1.52 -9.65
CA ARG A 933 -54.81 2.40 -10.83
C ARG A 933 -55.95 3.41 -10.85
N ALA A 934 -57.02 3.15 -10.11
CA ALA A 934 -58.14 4.07 -9.95
C ALA A 934 -57.93 5.10 -8.81
N PHE A 935 -56.81 5.05 -8.08
CA PHE A 935 -56.52 6.06 -7.06
C PHE A 935 -56.27 7.41 -7.73
N THR A 936 -56.95 8.46 -7.27
CA THR A 936 -56.68 9.84 -7.68
C THR A 936 -55.24 10.21 -7.33
N PRO A 937 -54.49 10.90 -8.23
CA PRO A 937 -53.19 11.48 -7.90
C PRO A 937 -53.29 12.31 -6.61
N VAL A 938 -52.26 12.26 -5.76
CA VAL A 938 -52.20 13.00 -4.49
C VAL A 938 -51.91 14.47 -4.76
#